data_AF-A0AAV4BH52-F1
#
_entry.id   AF-A0AAV4BH52-F1
#
_cell.length_a   1.000
_cell.length_b   1.000
_cell.length_c   1.000
_cell.angle_alpha   90.00
_cell.angle_beta   90.00
_cell.angle_gamma   90.00
#
_symmetry.space_group_name_H-M   'P 1'
#
loop_
_entity.id
_entity.type
_entity.pdbx_description
1 polymer ?
#
loop_
_entity_poly.entity_id
_entity_poly.type
_entity_poly.pdbx_seq_one_letter_code
_entity_poly.pdbx_strand_id
1 'polypeptide(L)'
;MAAINDCLHRYRERSKFMTFTDLDEYIIPRSHKTWSQFINHVQSSNSRQSGFLFRTTIFRQEWTQPAQAYRGVADTYRSSILSHTQRENYTFKPRLRSKMIVDPKKVEEMGVYFAWRTSEKTYTVPETDGLVHSYRKALPKDQYTEDEWQRLSTPVTDLYVVETFGEKLAARLKEVWAKLPEMNQKEQKQKDSVDLQEQENQDIQKQEESTEAQQQAKNLDAHKQTDAQKQVERPDEHKEAESIDVQKDVENLNVRNEKESPHGAKTASVISKSESYHSFQMVEGVGSFLLVYAAIWEGTSVRIISIKKLDEPITNLLCVFWDSLDQTSTGVTVKANVSDLPESQGGKHTAAYITCPVPPESKGKPPVLVGLGKSKGASSKPEVTLPIEARNEPKPDGSGENAKVEFTLCVPTMFRYGNAAQLVEKLEMSRLLGVRRIVFFNLSVSDNVDAVLRMYMQDWSEGRESLEVVVNPWQLPRVPQEGQTKHLDIHYFGQMAGIDYCLHRYRRFTKYMIFSDLDEYLIPLQHANLSHLISELVKQDHLSKMFVFRSTVFDHGRPSPAQGYEAKAVQFGSSLLGFTWRDDFFYPARLRSKLIVDPTSVEEMGIHFVWRGSGSTVAIPVDVGMVGHYRHRLKGCRPQVKDTRVVDKFGKRLAARLKEVWSRLPDVPLGWDPLEKPAPSSC
;
A
#
# COMPACT_ATOMS: atom_id res chain seq x y z
N MET A 1 5.31 -2.00 23.00
CA MET A 1 5.14 -2.79 24.25
C MET A 1 4.83 -4.27 24.01
N ALA A 2 3.97 -4.61 23.04
CA ALA A 2 3.63 -6.00 22.73
C ALA A 2 4.86 -6.85 22.38
N ALA A 3 5.75 -6.38 21.50
CA ALA A 3 6.97 -7.11 21.13
C ALA A 3 7.92 -7.43 22.31
N ILE A 4 8.06 -6.52 23.29
CA ILE A 4 8.91 -6.72 24.48
C ILE A 4 8.33 -7.84 25.35
N ASN A 5 7.02 -7.84 25.57
CA ASN A 5 6.36 -8.85 26.41
C ASN A 5 6.18 -10.18 25.67
N ASP A 6 5.97 -10.19 24.34
CA ASP A 6 6.03 -11.44 23.56
C ASP A 6 7.41 -12.09 23.70
N CYS A 7 8.49 -11.31 23.52
CA CYS A 7 9.84 -11.82 23.70
C CYS A 7 10.03 -12.37 25.14
N LEU A 8 9.65 -11.61 26.17
CA LEU A 8 9.71 -12.05 27.58
C LEU A 8 9.00 -13.40 27.79
N HIS A 9 7.76 -13.53 27.31
CA HIS A 9 6.95 -14.72 27.55
C HIS A 9 7.39 -15.92 26.69
N ARG A 10 7.71 -15.69 25.41
CA ARG A 10 8.14 -16.72 24.46
C ARG A 10 9.44 -17.39 24.89
N TYR A 11 10.35 -16.61 25.47
CA TYR A 11 11.65 -17.10 25.91
C TYR A 11 11.75 -17.29 27.44
N ARG A 12 10.63 -17.16 28.18
CA ARG A 12 10.60 -17.27 29.65
C ARG A 12 11.22 -18.55 30.18
N GLU A 13 10.94 -19.67 29.53
CA GLU A 13 11.47 -20.98 29.95
C GLU A 13 12.78 -21.35 29.25
N ARG A 14 13.25 -20.52 28.31
CA ARG A 14 14.41 -20.81 27.45
C ARG A 14 15.64 -19.96 27.79
N SER A 15 15.44 -18.86 28.50
CA SER A 15 16.48 -17.92 28.86
C SER A 15 16.62 -17.81 30.37
N LYS A 16 17.85 -17.92 30.89
CA LYS A 16 18.12 -17.69 32.32
C LYS A 16 17.98 -16.21 32.69
N PHE A 17 18.38 -15.34 31.78
CA PHE A 17 18.25 -13.89 31.89
C PHE A 17 17.87 -13.28 30.55
N MET A 18 17.15 -12.17 30.59
CA MET A 18 16.74 -11.42 29.40
C MET A 18 17.02 -9.93 29.56
N THR A 19 17.35 -9.27 28.46
CA THR A 19 17.46 -7.82 28.40
C THR A 19 16.75 -7.28 27.18
N PHE A 20 16.31 -6.03 27.28
CA PHE A 20 15.55 -5.35 26.25
C PHE A 20 16.19 -3.98 26.06
N THR A 21 16.96 -3.81 24.99
CA THR A 21 17.70 -2.57 24.68
C THR A 21 17.41 -2.13 23.26
N ASP A 22 17.55 -0.83 23.01
CA ASP A 22 17.49 -0.26 21.67
C ASP A 22 18.85 -0.46 20.97
N LEU A 23 18.90 -0.36 19.62
CA LEU A 23 20.14 -0.64 18.86
C LEU A 23 21.29 0.34 19.18
N ASP A 24 20.95 1.53 19.67
CA ASP A 24 21.88 2.56 20.11
C ASP A 24 22.18 2.51 21.62
N GLU A 25 21.70 1.49 22.34
CA GLU A 25 21.84 1.37 23.79
C GLU A 25 22.51 0.05 24.22
N TYR A 26 23.54 0.17 25.07
CA TYR A 26 24.33 -0.97 25.55
C TYR A 26 24.41 -0.95 27.07
N ILE A 27 24.02 -2.04 27.73
CA ILE A 27 24.27 -2.23 29.17
C ILE A 27 25.75 -2.59 29.33
N ILE A 28 26.53 -1.73 29.98
CA ILE A 28 27.98 -1.91 30.16
C ILE A 28 28.29 -2.22 31.64
N PRO A 29 28.70 -3.45 31.97
CA PRO A 29 29.30 -3.75 33.26
C PRO A 29 30.66 -3.06 33.38
N ARG A 30 30.90 -2.39 34.50
CA ARG A 30 32.15 -1.67 34.78
C ARG A 30 33.10 -2.43 35.70
N SER A 31 32.58 -3.38 36.47
CA SER A 31 33.38 -4.22 37.37
C SER A 31 33.76 -5.59 36.77
N HIS A 32 33.17 -5.97 35.63
CA HIS A 32 33.34 -7.28 35.01
C HIS A 32 33.35 -7.18 33.47
N LYS A 33 33.91 -8.17 32.79
CA LYS A 33 34.08 -8.13 31.32
C LYS A 33 32.90 -8.71 30.53
N THR A 34 31.98 -9.42 31.18
CA THR A 34 30.82 -10.06 30.52
C THR A 34 29.56 -9.92 31.36
N TRP A 35 28.39 -9.91 30.70
CA TRP A 35 27.10 -9.90 31.40
C TRP A 35 26.92 -11.11 32.30
N SER A 36 27.36 -12.31 31.88
CA SER A 36 27.20 -13.51 32.70
C SER A 36 28.01 -13.45 33.99
N GLN A 37 29.26 -13.00 33.93
CA GLN A 37 30.09 -12.81 35.13
C GLN A 37 29.48 -11.76 36.05
N PHE A 38 29.10 -10.62 35.47
CA PHE A 38 28.50 -9.53 36.22
C PHE A 38 27.20 -9.94 36.92
N ILE A 39 26.26 -10.54 36.19
CA ILE A 39 24.95 -10.92 36.73
C ILE A 39 25.08 -12.03 37.75
N ASN A 40 25.96 -13.02 37.56
CA ASN A 40 26.21 -14.03 38.59
C ASN A 40 26.75 -13.40 39.88
N HIS A 41 27.64 -12.40 39.78
CA HIS A 41 28.17 -11.68 40.94
C HIS A 41 27.08 -10.84 41.64
N VAL A 42 26.31 -10.05 40.90
CA VAL A 42 25.26 -9.22 41.51
C VAL A 42 24.14 -10.10 42.08
N GLN A 43 23.79 -11.21 41.41
CA GLN A 43 22.78 -12.16 41.87
C GLN A 43 23.22 -12.94 43.10
N SER A 44 24.51 -13.21 43.34
CA SER A 44 24.92 -13.96 44.55
C SER A 44 24.54 -13.23 45.84
N SER A 45 24.60 -11.89 45.81
CA SER A 45 24.20 -11.03 46.93
C SER A 45 22.74 -10.56 46.83
N ASN A 46 22.10 -10.79 45.68
CA ASN A 46 20.73 -10.35 45.36
C ASN A 46 19.96 -11.48 44.65
N SER A 47 19.87 -12.65 45.27
CA SER A 47 19.34 -13.86 44.63
C SER A 47 17.81 -13.88 44.52
N ARG A 48 17.12 -13.08 45.34
CA ARG A 48 15.66 -13.01 45.36
C ARG A 48 15.09 -12.06 44.32
N GLN A 49 15.89 -11.12 43.81
CA GLN A 49 15.42 -10.04 42.96
C GLN A 49 14.96 -10.54 41.58
N SER A 50 13.94 -9.86 41.04
CA SER A 50 13.36 -10.18 39.71
C SER A 50 14.20 -9.67 38.56
N GLY A 51 15.07 -8.70 38.82
CA GLY A 51 15.91 -8.10 37.80
C GLY A 51 16.74 -6.94 38.33
N PHE A 52 17.71 -6.57 37.51
CA PHE A 52 18.75 -5.60 37.80
C PHE A 52 18.57 -4.41 36.85
N LEU A 53 18.31 -3.24 37.43
CA LEU A 53 18.03 -2.00 36.71
C LEU A 53 19.29 -1.15 36.61
N PHE A 54 19.61 -0.74 35.39
CA PHE A 54 20.76 0.08 35.07
C PHE A 54 20.28 1.46 34.64
N ARG A 55 20.91 2.49 35.20
CA ARG A 55 20.64 3.87 34.82
C ARG A 55 21.38 4.22 33.53
N THR A 56 20.88 5.24 32.84
CA THR A 56 21.36 5.58 31.49
C THR A 56 22.12 6.89 31.50
N THR A 57 23.17 6.94 30.70
CA THR A 57 23.89 8.17 30.35
C THR A 57 23.99 8.25 28.83
N ILE A 58 23.99 9.47 28.28
CA ILE A 58 24.04 9.67 26.82
C ILE A 58 25.46 10.02 26.41
N PHE A 59 25.98 9.23 25.47
CA PHE A 59 27.14 9.57 24.65
C PHE A 59 26.64 10.36 23.46
N ARG A 60 26.91 11.66 23.48
CA ARG A 60 26.42 12.59 22.46
C ARG A 60 27.09 12.30 21.13
N GLN A 61 26.28 12.00 20.13
CA GLN A 61 26.76 11.83 18.75
C GLN A 61 27.41 13.11 18.20
N GLU A 62 27.09 14.25 18.79
CA GLU A 62 27.68 15.56 18.47
C GLU A 62 29.10 15.72 19.04
N TRP A 63 29.48 14.91 20.04
CA TRP A 63 30.77 14.99 20.72
C TRP A 63 31.70 13.89 20.23
N THR A 64 32.12 14.03 18.97
CA THR A 64 32.97 13.04 18.30
C THR A 64 34.42 13.22 18.73
N GLN A 65 34.86 12.34 19.64
CA GLN A 65 36.25 12.21 20.03
C GLN A 65 36.62 10.72 20.11
N PRO A 66 36.99 10.08 18.99
CA PRO A 66 37.45 8.70 19.02
C PRO A 66 38.75 8.61 19.82
N ALA A 67 38.93 7.53 20.59
CA ALA A 67 40.24 7.25 21.15
C ALA A 67 41.23 7.11 19.97
N GLN A 68 42.37 7.78 20.07
CA GLN A 68 43.29 7.96 18.94
C GLN A 68 43.68 6.64 18.26
N ALA A 69 43.81 5.57 19.04
CA ALA A 69 44.12 4.22 18.56
C ALA A 69 43.08 3.60 17.60
N TYR A 70 41.83 4.08 17.61
CA TYR A 70 40.73 3.49 16.82
C TYR A 70 40.10 4.42 15.80
N ARG A 71 40.60 5.66 15.64
CA ARG A 71 40.03 6.67 14.74
C ARG A 71 39.76 6.12 13.33
N GLY A 72 40.75 5.47 12.71
CA GLY A 72 40.59 4.93 11.36
C GLY A 72 39.49 3.88 11.23
N VAL A 73 39.31 3.02 12.23
CA VAL A 73 38.25 2.00 12.23
C VAL A 73 36.89 2.63 12.51
N ALA A 74 36.85 3.57 13.45
CA ALA A 74 35.65 4.29 13.83
C ALA A 74 35.07 5.06 12.63
N ASP A 75 35.92 5.73 11.85
CA ASP A 75 35.53 6.47 10.66
C ASP A 75 35.11 5.54 9.51
N THR A 76 35.89 4.49 9.26
CA THR A 76 35.63 3.53 8.16
C THR A 76 34.29 2.82 8.33
N TYR A 77 33.99 2.36 9.55
CA TYR A 77 32.80 1.54 9.82
C TYR A 77 31.70 2.29 10.57
N ARG A 78 31.84 3.61 10.76
CA ARG A 78 30.90 4.48 11.48
C ARG A 78 30.48 3.92 12.85
N SER A 79 31.46 3.46 13.62
CA SER A 79 31.20 2.81 14.90
C SER A 79 30.91 3.83 16.00
N SER A 80 29.64 3.94 16.43
CA SER A 80 29.25 4.88 17.50
C SER A 80 30.07 4.72 18.78
N ILE A 81 30.37 3.47 19.18
CA ILE A 81 31.14 3.14 20.39
C ILE A 81 32.61 3.58 20.28
N LEU A 82 33.24 3.39 19.12
CA LEU A 82 34.64 3.77 18.92
C LEU A 82 34.81 5.27 18.60
N SER A 83 33.74 5.92 18.09
CA SER A 83 33.73 7.34 17.70
C SER A 83 33.41 8.31 18.85
N HIS A 84 32.61 7.89 19.84
CA HIS A 84 32.08 8.78 20.87
C HIS A 84 32.51 8.30 22.26
N THR A 85 33.61 8.87 22.77
CA THR A 85 34.12 8.59 24.12
C THR A 85 33.71 9.64 25.15
N GLN A 86 32.98 10.67 24.73
CA GLN A 86 32.44 11.68 25.63
C GLN A 86 30.96 11.44 25.87
N ARG A 87 30.58 11.53 27.14
CA ARG A 87 29.19 11.46 27.58
C ARG A 87 28.80 12.65 28.42
N GLU A 88 27.51 12.84 28.56
CA GLU A 88 26.95 13.84 29.45
C GLU A 88 27.38 13.57 30.90
N ASN A 89 27.67 14.63 31.67
CA ASN A 89 27.87 14.54 33.12
C ASN A 89 26.53 14.38 33.87
N TYR A 90 25.68 13.50 33.36
CA TYR A 90 24.36 13.25 33.91
C TYR A 90 23.99 11.78 33.70
N THR A 91 23.35 11.23 34.73
CA THR A 91 22.78 9.89 34.69
C THR A 91 21.31 9.98 35.08
N PHE A 92 20.43 9.54 34.19
CA PHE A 92 18.98 9.59 34.40
C PHE A 92 18.58 8.86 35.68
N LYS A 93 17.59 9.39 36.41
CA LYS A 93 17.07 8.75 37.62
C LYS A 93 16.54 7.34 37.31
N PRO A 94 16.58 6.40 38.27
CA PRO A 94 16.07 5.04 38.06
C PRO A 94 14.64 5.06 37.51
N ARG A 95 14.34 4.14 36.60
CA ARG A 95 13.06 4.00 35.86
C ARG A 95 12.78 5.07 34.79
N LEU A 96 13.59 6.14 34.73
CA LEU A 96 13.60 7.07 33.61
C LEU A 96 14.68 6.62 32.63
N ARG A 97 14.28 6.21 31.42
CA ARG A 97 15.18 5.76 30.34
C ARG A 97 16.13 4.60 30.71
N SER A 98 15.92 3.99 31.87
CA SER A 98 16.72 2.87 32.37
C SER A 98 16.53 1.64 31.49
N LYS A 99 17.44 0.67 31.58
CA LYS A 99 17.24 -0.67 31.00
C LYS A 99 17.52 -1.73 32.05
N MET A 100 17.02 -2.95 31.82
CA MET A 100 17.11 -4.02 32.81
C MET A 100 17.66 -5.30 32.23
N ILE A 101 18.34 -6.06 33.09
CA ILE A 101 18.57 -7.50 32.90
C ILE A 101 17.67 -8.21 33.92
N VAL A 102 16.71 -9.01 33.44
CA VAL A 102 15.67 -9.63 34.27
C VAL A 102 15.76 -11.14 34.26
N ASP A 103 15.32 -11.75 35.36
CA ASP A 103 14.96 -13.17 35.39
C ASP A 103 13.54 -13.29 34.81
N PRO A 104 13.37 -13.87 33.62
CA PRO A 104 12.09 -13.82 32.93
C PRO A 104 11.00 -14.65 33.61
N LYS A 105 11.36 -15.55 34.54
CA LYS A 105 10.41 -16.31 35.35
C LYS A 105 9.79 -15.50 36.48
N LYS A 106 10.45 -14.40 36.88
CA LYS A 106 10.02 -13.51 37.96
C LYS A 106 9.43 -12.20 37.46
N VAL A 107 9.38 -12.00 36.15
CA VAL A 107 8.79 -10.82 35.53
C VAL A 107 7.55 -11.24 34.75
N GLU A 108 6.43 -10.62 35.12
CA GLU A 108 5.13 -10.83 34.48
C GLU A 108 4.90 -9.83 33.37
N GLU A 109 5.31 -8.58 33.56
CA GLU A 109 5.11 -7.52 32.58
C GLU A 109 6.33 -6.59 32.56
N MET A 110 6.93 -6.47 31.38
CA MET A 110 8.08 -5.62 31.14
C MET A 110 7.65 -4.32 30.44
N GLY A 111 8.14 -3.18 30.93
CA GLY A 111 8.03 -1.84 30.33
C GLY A 111 9.21 -1.50 29.42
N VAL A 112 9.15 -0.39 28.66
CA VAL A 112 10.29 0.08 27.84
C VAL A 112 11.53 0.40 28.69
N TYR A 113 11.32 0.94 29.90
CA TYR A 113 12.39 1.43 30.77
C TYR A 113 12.62 0.57 32.03
N PHE A 114 11.60 -0.13 32.49
CA PHE A 114 11.67 -0.98 33.67
C PHE A 114 10.51 -1.97 33.68
N ALA A 115 10.63 -3.03 34.48
CA ALA A 115 9.55 -4.00 34.63
C ALA A 115 8.37 -3.40 35.42
N TRP A 116 7.16 -3.49 34.86
CA TRP A 116 5.96 -2.95 35.47
C TRP A 116 5.36 -3.90 36.50
N ARG A 117 5.41 -5.22 36.25
CA ARG A 117 4.94 -6.25 37.17
C ARG A 117 5.98 -7.33 37.38
N THR A 118 6.38 -7.50 38.63
CA THR A 118 7.42 -8.45 39.04
C THR A 118 6.96 -9.19 40.29
N SER A 119 7.29 -10.48 40.40
CA SER A 119 6.95 -11.29 41.56
C SER A 119 7.77 -10.86 42.79
N GLU A 120 8.98 -10.35 42.56
CA GLU A 120 9.90 -9.85 43.60
C GLU A 120 10.40 -8.44 43.27
N LYS A 121 11.05 -7.77 44.23
CA LYS A 121 11.63 -6.43 44.01
C LYS A 121 12.75 -6.44 42.96
N THR A 122 12.96 -5.28 42.34
CA THR A 122 14.06 -5.02 41.41
C THR A 122 15.22 -4.36 42.14
N TYR A 123 16.47 -4.70 41.78
CA TYR A 123 17.66 -4.06 42.33
C TYR A 123 18.18 -2.98 41.37
N THR A 124 18.35 -1.75 41.83
CA THR A 124 19.02 -0.71 41.05
C THR A 124 20.53 -0.86 41.22
N VAL A 125 21.22 -1.15 40.12
CA VAL A 125 22.67 -1.34 40.09
C VAL A 125 23.37 0.02 40.29
N PRO A 126 24.38 0.11 41.15
CA PRO A 126 25.20 1.31 41.28
C PRO A 126 25.89 1.69 39.97
N GLU A 127 25.97 2.98 39.67
CA GLU A 127 26.55 3.49 38.41
C GLU A 127 28.04 3.13 38.25
N THR A 128 28.74 2.92 39.36
CA THR A 128 30.14 2.44 39.41
C THR A 128 30.28 0.99 38.92
N ASP A 129 29.21 0.21 39.01
CA ASP A 129 29.24 -1.24 38.76
C ASP A 129 28.67 -1.57 37.37
N GLY A 130 27.69 -0.80 36.91
CA GLY A 130 27.14 -0.94 35.56
C GLY A 130 26.26 0.24 35.14
N LEU A 131 26.28 0.55 33.84
CA LEU A 131 25.59 1.70 33.28
C LEU A 131 25.10 1.41 31.87
N VAL A 132 23.94 1.95 31.48
CA VAL A 132 23.50 1.95 30.08
C VAL A 132 24.19 3.09 29.34
N HIS A 133 24.89 2.75 28.26
CA HIS A 133 25.49 3.70 27.33
C HIS A 133 24.52 3.89 26.18
N SER A 134 23.99 5.11 26.01
CA SER A 134 23.08 5.47 24.92
C SER A 134 23.78 6.40 23.94
N TYR A 135 24.02 5.93 22.71
CA TYR A 135 24.76 6.67 21.70
C TYR A 135 23.80 7.43 20.78
N ARG A 136 23.42 8.64 21.18
CA ARG A 136 22.39 9.44 20.48
C ARG A 136 22.65 10.93 20.56
N LYS A 137 21.86 11.69 19.81
CA LYS A 137 21.82 13.15 19.93
C LYS A 137 21.30 13.59 21.30
N ALA A 138 21.66 14.81 21.69
CA ALA A 138 21.14 15.45 22.88
C ALA A 138 19.61 15.48 22.87
N LEU A 139 18.97 15.22 24.02
CA LEU A 139 17.52 15.43 24.13
C LEU A 139 17.19 16.93 24.16
N PRO A 140 15.98 17.32 23.73
CA PRO A 140 15.51 18.70 23.80
C PRO A 140 15.65 19.31 25.20
N LYS A 141 16.02 20.61 25.26
CA LYS A 141 16.33 21.34 26.52
C LYS A 141 15.13 21.35 27.49
N ASP A 142 13.92 21.40 26.96
CA ASP A 142 12.66 21.41 27.72
C ASP A 142 12.38 20.11 28.50
N GLN A 143 13.18 19.05 28.28
CA GLN A 143 13.10 17.81 29.06
C GLN A 143 13.94 17.84 30.35
N TYR A 144 14.61 18.96 30.66
CA TYR A 144 15.55 19.08 31.77
C TYR A 144 15.30 20.33 32.61
N THR A 145 15.60 20.24 33.90
CA THR A 145 15.76 21.42 34.76
C THR A 145 17.03 22.19 34.39
N GLU A 146 17.11 23.48 34.74
CA GLU A 146 18.27 24.31 34.37
C GLU A 146 19.59 23.78 34.98
N ASP A 147 19.57 23.24 36.20
CA ASP A 147 20.74 22.61 36.84
C ASP A 147 21.15 21.30 36.15
N GLU A 148 20.18 20.51 35.67
CA GLU A 148 20.46 19.33 34.87
C GLU A 148 21.04 19.73 33.51
N TRP A 149 20.51 20.78 32.89
CA TRP A 149 21.01 21.32 31.62
C TRP A 149 22.47 21.78 31.70
N GLN A 150 22.87 22.41 32.80
CA GLN A 150 24.26 22.80 33.03
C GLN A 150 25.20 21.58 33.13
N ARG A 151 24.76 20.51 33.82
CA ARG A 151 25.54 19.26 33.91
C ARG A 151 25.61 18.52 32.58
N LEU A 152 24.51 18.49 31.83
CA LEU A 152 24.44 17.90 30.49
C LEU A 152 25.32 18.60 29.47
N SER A 153 25.66 19.88 29.71
CA SER A 153 26.52 20.68 28.84
C SER A 153 28.01 20.52 29.14
N THR A 154 28.37 19.80 30.21
CA THR A 154 29.76 19.51 30.58
C THR A 154 30.13 18.09 30.15
N PRO A 155 31.04 17.90 29.17
CA PRO A 155 31.42 16.57 28.71
C PRO A 155 32.30 15.85 29.73
N VAL A 156 32.04 14.55 29.92
CA VAL A 156 32.88 13.64 30.69
C VAL A 156 33.47 12.61 29.74
N THR A 157 34.80 12.53 29.70
CA THR A 157 35.49 11.49 28.94
C THR A 157 35.40 10.16 29.68
N ASP A 158 34.89 9.14 28.99
CA ASP A 158 34.68 7.80 29.50
C ASP A 158 35.25 6.78 28.52
N LEU A 159 36.53 6.43 28.72
CA LEU A 159 37.30 5.56 27.83
C LEU A 159 37.10 4.06 28.13
N TYR A 160 36.35 3.72 29.18
CA TYR A 160 36.29 2.34 29.70
C TYR A 160 35.94 1.31 28.63
N VAL A 161 34.93 1.57 27.80
CA VAL A 161 34.49 0.61 26.76
C VAL A 161 35.55 0.46 25.67
N VAL A 162 36.17 1.57 25.27
CA VAL A 162 37.16 1.59 24.20
C VAL A 162 38.49 0.96 24.65
N GLU A 163 38.89 1.18 25.90
CA GLU A 163 40.08 0.53 26.48
C GLU A 163 39.86 -0.96 26.73
N THR A 164 38.66 -1.36 27.17
CA THR A 164 38.37 -2.75 27.54
C THR A 164 38.01 -3.63 26.35
N PHE A 165 37.29 -3.08 25.37
CA PHE A 165 36.70 -3.84 24.26
C PHE A 165 37.08 -3.32 22.88
N GLY A 166 37.74 -2.17 22.76
CA GLY A 166 37.96 -1.48 21.49
C GLY A 166 38.72 -2.31 20.46
N GLU A 167 39.78 -3.01 20.88
CA GLU A 167 40.59 -3.86 19.98
C GLU A 167 39.76 -5.01 19.38
N LYS A 168 39.05 -5.75 20.25
CA LYS A 168 38.20 -6.87 19.82
C LYS A 168 37.05 -6.40 18.95
N LEU A 169 36.43 -5.27 19.29
CA LEU A 169 35.35 -4.67 18.51
C LEU A 169 35.85 -4.23 17.13
N ALA A 170 37.00 -3.55 17.08
CA ALA A 170 37.61 -3.09 15.84
C ALA A 170 37.99 -4.26 14.91
N ALA A 171 38.58 -5.33 15.46
CA ALA A 171 38.90 -6.53 14.69
C ALA A 171 37.64 -7.20 14.15
N ARG A 172 36.59 -7.32 14.97
CA ARG A 172 35.33 -7.95 14.57
C ARG A 172 34.59 -7.13 13.49
N LEU A 173 34.61 -5.80 13.58
CA LEU A 173 34.02 -4.93 12.56
C LEU A 173 34.69 -5.14 11.20
N LYS A 174 36.04 -5.17 11.16
CA LYS A 174 36.79 -5.46 9.93
C LYS A 174 36.42 -6.81 9.33
N GLU A 175 36.39 -7.85 10.16
CA GLU A 175 36.10 -9.22 9.72
C GLU A 175 34.67 -9.36 9.18
N VAL A 176 33.67 -8.79 9.87
CA VAL A 176 32.27 -8.86 9.45
C VAL A 176 32.06 -8.09 8.15
N TRP A 177 32.62 -6.89 8.03
CA TRP A 177 32.47 -6.07 6.84
C TRP A 177 33.17 -6.66 5.61
N ALA A 178 34.28 -7.37 5.79
CA ALA A 178 34.99 -8.06 4.71
C ALA A 178 34.23 -9.27 4.15
N LYS A 179 33.24 -9.80 4.88
CA LYS A 179 32.42 -10.95 4.46
C LYS A 179 31.15 -10.56 3.70
N LEU A 180 30.85 -9.27 3.63
CA LEU A 180 29.74 -8.77 2.84
C LEU A 180 30.23 -8.61 1.39
N PRO A 181 29.56 -9.18 0.37
CA PRO A 181 29.95 -9.00 -1.03
C PRO A 181 30.01 -7.50 -1.36
N GLU A 182 30.87 -7.06 -2.29
CA GLU A 182 31.00 -5.66 -2.74
C GLU A 182 29.68 -5.14 -3.33
N MET A 183 28.73 -4.84 -2.46
CA MET A 183 27.53 -4.07 -2.72
C MET A 183 27.86 -2.62 -2.41
N ASN A 184 28.61 -1.99 -3.32
CA ASN A 184 28.68 -0.55 -3.34
C ASN A 184 27.25 0.03 -3.56
N GLN A 185 26.72 0.63 -2.49
CA GLN A 185 25.76 1.76 -2.48
C GLN A 185 24.26 1.56 -2.79
N LYS A 186 23.67 0.35 -2.74
CA LYS A 186 22.21 0.20 -3.07
C LYS A 186 21.24 -0.08 -1.92
N GLU A 187 21.68 -0.37 -0.69
CA GLU A 187 20.75 -0.74 0.40
C GLU A 187 20.30 0.41 1.32
N GLN A 188 20.88 1.61 1.21
CA GLN A 188 20.51 2.73 2.09
C GLN A 188 19.11 3.32 1.78
N LYS A 189 18.42 2.90 0.72
CA LYS A 189 17.08 3.43 0.33
C LYS A 189 15.89 2.58 0.79
N GLN A 190 16.11 1.43 1.43
CA GLN A 190 15.05 0.45 1.67
C GLN A 190 14.57 0.38 3.13
N LYS A 191 15.27 1.03 4.08
CA LYS A 191 14.89 1.01 5.51
C LYS A 191 14.05 2.21 5.95
N ASP A 192 14.11 3.32 5.23
CA ASP A 192 13.19 4.46 5.43
C ASP A 192 11.75 4.13 5.00
N SER A 193 11.55 3.04 4.23
CA SER A 193 10.19 2.68 3.83
C SER A 193 9.39 2.16 5.01
N VAL A 194 9.84 1.18 5.80
CA VAL A 194 8.96 0.45 6.76
C VAL A 194 8.30 1.35 7.81
N ASP A 195 9.02 2.32 8.37
CA ASP A 195 8.43 3.29 9.33
C ASP A 195 7.50 4.33 8.65
N LEU A 196 7.71 4.63 7.35
CA LEU A 196 6.72 5.37 6.57
C LEU A 196 5.42 4.56 6.37
N GLN A 197 5.44 3.22 6.46
CA GLN A 197 4.25 2.39 6.19
C GLN A 197 3.18 2.48 7.29
N GLU A 198 3.58 2.51 8.55
CA GLU A 198 2.65 2.61 9.68
C GLU A 198 2.15 4.05 9.87
N GLN A 199 3.00 5.05 9.58
CA GLN A 199 2.60 6.45 9.60
C GLN A 199 1.66 6.79 8.42
N GLU A 200 1.93 6.27 7.22
CA GLU A 200 1.09 6.48 6.02
C GLU A 200 -0.20 5.66 6.04
N ASN A 201 -0.24 4.46 6.64
CA ASN A 201 -1.49 3.73 6.86
C ASN A 201 -2.43 4.48 7.81
N GLN A 202 -1.89 5.24 8.76
CA GLN A 202 -2.67 6.16 9.61
C GLN A 202 -3.14 7.40 8.85
N ASP A 203 -2.35 7.91 7.89
CA ASP A 203 -2.75 9.04 7.05
C ASP A 203 -3.77 8.65 5.97
N ILE A 204 -3.67 7.44 5.40
CA ILE A 204 -4.69 6.83 4.52
C ILE A 204 -5.99 6.60 5.31
N GLN A 205 -5.91 6.10 6.56
CA GLN A 205 -7.09 5.97 7.43
C GLN A 205 -7.73 7.33 7.77
N LYS A 206 -6.94 8.37 8.06
CA LYS A 206 -7.45 9.73 8.27
C LYS A 206 -8.06 10.34 7.00
N GLN A 207 -7.54 10.00 5.82
CA GLN A 207 -8.13 10.38 4.53
C GLN A 207 -9.43 9.61 4.25
N GLU A 208 -9.52 8.32 4.60
CA GLU A 208 -10.78 7.55 4.53
C GLU A 208 -11.85 8.14 5.46
N GLU A 209 -11.47 8.57 6.67
CA GLU A 209 -12.37 9.22 7.64
C GLU A 209 -12.83 10.62 7.20
N SER A 210 -11.95 11.41 6.56
CA SER A 210 -12.33 12.73 5.99
C SER A 210 -13.23 12.58 4.76
N THR A 211 -13.03 11.51 3.98
CA THR A 211 -13.91 11.11 2.87
C THR A 211 -15.31 10.78 3.35
N GLU A 212 -15.47 10.12 4.50
CA GLU A 212 -16.79 9.81 5.08
C GLU A 212 -17.59 11.08 5.42
N ALA A 213 -16.93 12.12 5.92
CA ALA A 213 -17.57 13.39 6.24
C ALA A 213 -17.99 14.17 4.97
N GLN A 214 -17.14 14.16 3.93
CA GLN A 214 -17.43 14.84 2.66
C GLN A 214 -18.46 14.09 1.79
N GLN A 215 -18.46 12.75 1.80
CA GLN A 215 -19.44 11.93 1.09
C GLN A 215 -20.83 12.03 1.76
N GLN A 216 -20.90 12.12 3.09
CA GLN A 216 -22.15 12.42 3.80
C GLN A 216 -22.70 13.81 3.44
N ALA A 217 -21.83 14.82 3.29
CA ALA A 217 -22.22 16.16 2.87
C ALA A 217 -22.71 16.20 1.41
N LYS A 218 -22.00 15.56 0.47
CA LYS A 218 -22.40 15.50 -0.95
C LYS A 218 -23.66 14.67 -1.19
N ASN A 219 -23.90 13.61 -0.40
CA ASN A 219 -25.13 12.83 -0.46
C ASN A 219 -26.35 13.61 0.04
N LEU A 220 -26.18 14.58 0.96
CA LEU A 220 -27.24 15.52 1.35
C LEU A 220 -27.60 16.48 0.21
N ASP A 221 -26.62 16.92 -0.59
CA ASP A 221 -26.86 17.80 -1.75
C ASP A 221 -27.40 17.05 -2.97
N ALA A 222 -26.98 15.81 -3.20
CA ALA A 222 -27.54 14.95 -4.25
C ALA A 222 -29.02 14.60 -3.99
N HIS A 223 -29.43 14.46 -2.72
CA HIS A 223 -30.84 14.28 -2.35
C HIS A 223 -31.69 15.52 -2.72
N LYS A 224 -31.14 16.73 -2.56
CA LYS A 224 -31.81 17.97 -2.97
C LYS A 224 -31.90 18.13 -4.49
N GLN A 225 -30.98 17.55 -5.26
CA GLN A 225 -30.99 17.63 -6.73
C GLN A 225 -31.86 16.56 -7.41
N THR A 226 -32.05 15.38 -6.79
CA THR A 226 -33.01 14.38 -7.31
C THR A 226 -34.46 14.67 -6.94
N ASP A 227 -34.73 15.42 -5.87
CA ASP A 227 -36.11 15.85 -5.53
C ASP A 227 -36.54 17.15 -6.26
N ALA A 228 -35.60 17.91 -6.83
CA ALA A 228 -35.89 19.16 -7.54
C ALA A 228 -36.15 19.00 -9.06
N GLN A 229 -36.04 17.79 -9.63
CA GLN A 229 -36.41 17.53 -11.03
C GLN A 229 -37.88 17.13 -11.24
N LYS A 230 -38.74 17.39 -10.25
CA LYS A 230 -40.19 17.52 -10.43
C LYS A 230 -40.65 18.88 -9.91
N GLN A 231 -40.41 19.96 -10.70
CA GLN A 231 -41.38 21.05 -10.93
C GLN A 231 -40.77 22.20 -11.78
N VAL A 232 -41.31 22.36 -12.99
CA VAL A 232 -41.74 23.60 -13.70
C VAL A 232 -40.71 24.71 -14.10
N GLU A 233 -40.53 24.83 -15.42
CA GLU A 233 -40.43 25.98 -16.37
C GLU A 233 -39.80 27.37 -16.02
N ARG A 234 -38.87 27.78 -16.91
CA ARG A 234 -38.28 29.07 -17.41
C ARG A 234 -38.99 30.46 -17.19
N PRO A 235 -38.41 31.64 -17.60
CA PRO A 235 -37.01 32.11 -17.82
C PRO A 235 -36.72 33.61 -17.37
N ASP A 236 -35.53 34.15 -17.77
CA ASP A 236 -35.09 35.57 -17.93
C ASP A 236 -34.46 36.28 -16.70
N GLU A 237 -33.45 37.18 -16.74
CA GLU A 237 -32.67 37.90 -17.79
C GLU A 237 -31.42 38.60 -17.14
N HIS A 238 -30.38 38.87 -17.95
CA HIS A 238 -29.35 39.95 -17.94
C HIS A 238 -28.67 40.52 -16.66
N LYS A 239 -27.32 40.63 -16.68
CA LYS A 239 -26.57 41.89 -16.96
C LYS A 239 -25.03 41.75 -16.95
N GLU A 240 -24.42 42.49 -17.88
CA GLU A 240 -22.98 42.70 -18.15
C GLU A 240 -22.29 43.62 -17.12
N ALA A 241 -20.95 43.55 -17.05
CA ALA A 241 -20.10 44.75 -17.09
C ALA A 241 -18.64 44.42 -17.51
N GLU A 242 -18.23 45.13 -18.57
CA GLU A 242 -16.89 45.56 -19.04
C GLU A 242 -15.89 45.96 -17.93
N SER A 243 -14.59 46.23 -18.10
CA SER A 243 -13.53 46.12 -19.11
C SER A 243 -12.26 46.65 -18.39
N ILE A 244 -11.05 46.44 -18.94
CA ILE A 244 -10.00 47.46 -19.16
C ILE A 244 -8.67 46.73 -19.45
N ASP A 245 -8.12 47.13 -20.59
CA ASP A 245 -6.88 46.75 -21.24
C ASP A 245 -5.79 47.79 -20.91
N VAL A 246 -4.53 47.36 -20.66
CA VAL A 246 -3.33 48.19 -20.85
C VAL A 246 -2.14 47.29 -21.21
N GLN A 247 -1.70 47.41 -22.48
CA GLN A 247 -0.41 46.96 -23.00
C GLN A 247 0.78 47.76 -22.41
N LYS A 248 1.97 47.13 -22.33
CA LYS A 248 3.20 47.56 -23.04
C LYS A 248 4.43 46.69 -22.73
N ASP A 249 4.97 46.14 -23.82
CA ASP A 249 6.37 46.02 -24.27
C ASP A 249 7.54 46.18 -23.27
N VAL A 250 8.56 45.29 -23.40
CA VAL A 250 9.88 45.58 -24.01
C VAL A 250 10.90 44.46 -23.69
N GLU A 251 11.35 43.82 -24.78
CA GLU A 251 12.71 43.39 -25.15
C GLU A 251 13.60 42.43 -24.32
N ASN A 252 13.94 41.33 -25.01
CA ASN A 252 15.27 40.80 -25.35
C ASN A 252 16.36 40.70 -24.27
N LEU A 253 16.86 39.47 -24.09
CA LEU A 253 18.30 39.20 -24.06
C LEU A 253 18.58 37.78 -24.61
N ASN A 254 19.15 37.74 -25.82
CA ASN A 254 19.83 36.59 -26.41
C ASN A 254 21.18 36.37 -25.73
N VAL A 255 21.54 35.13 -25.38
CA VAL A 255 22.94 34.64 -25.45
C VAL A 255 22.94 33.19 -25.94
N ARG A 256 23.96 32.92 -26.76
CA ARG A 256 24.15 31.85 -27.73
C ARG A 256 24.66 30.53 -27.12
N ASN A 257 24.23 29.45 -27.78
CA ASN A 257 24.94 28.25 -28.21
C ASN A 257 26.35 27.96 -27.66
N GLU A 258 26.52 26.72 -27.19
CA GLU A 258 27.65 25.88 -27.59
C GLU A 258 27.16 24.50 -28.05
N LYS A 259 27.86 23.99 -29.07
CA LYS A 259 27.56 22.86 -29.94
C LYS A 259 28.50 21.70 -29.63
N GLU A 260 27.98 20.47 -29.72
CA GLU A 260 28.58 19.26 -30.37
C GLU A 260 29.98 18.76 -29.91
N SER A 261 30.34 17.48 -29.78
CA SER A 261 29.81 16.17 -30.21
C SER A 261 30.79 15.05 -29.68
N PRO A 262 31.03 13.88 -30.31
CA PRO A 262 30.44 12.56 -30.00
C PRO A 262 31.50 11.46 -29.69
N HIS A 263 31.06 10.20 -29.50
CA HIS A 263 31.65 8.90 -29.96
C HIS A 263 31.22 7.77 -29.00
N GLY A 264 30.34 6.84 -29.39
CA GLY A 264 30.66 5.51 -29.95
C GLY A 264 30.38 4.43 -28.87
N ALA A 265 29.81 3.24 -29.07
CA ALA A 265 29.57 2.41 -30.24
C ALA A 265 28.40 1.42 -29.99
N LYS A 266 27.92 0.82 -31.09
CA LYS A 266 26.79 -0.12 -31.23
C LYS A 266 27.17 -1.57 -30.86
N THR A 267 26.17 -2.34 -30.40
CA THR A 267 25.69 -3.71 -30.78
C THR A 267 25.21 -4.47 -29.53
N ALA A 268 23.91 -4.52 -29.21
CA ALA A 268 22.85 -5.40 -29.74
C ALA A 268 22.80 -6.81 -29.12
N SER A 269 21.75 -7.13 -28.35
CA SER A 269 20.73 -8.11 -28.82
C SER A 269 19.55 -8.25 -27.84
N VAL A 270 18.36 -7.96 -28.38
CA VAL A 270 17.09 -8.69 -28.23
C VAL A 270 16.64 -9.06 -26.80
N ILE A 271 16.08 -8.08 -26.10
CA ILE A 271 15.00 -8.31 -25.12
C ILE A 271 13.72 -7.74 -25.75
N SER A 272 12.65 -8.53 -25.71
CA SER A 272 11.37 -8.33 -26.39
C SER A 272 10.76 -6.94 -26.15
N LYS A 273 10.49 -6.21 -27.23
CA LYS A 273 9.76 -4.92 -27.23
C LYS A 273 8.33 -4.97 -26.63
N SER A 274 7.80 -6.11 -26.20
CA SER A 274 6.45 -6.21 -25.63
C SER A 274 6.33 -5.76 -24.17
N GLU A 275 7.43 -5.70 -23.41
CA GLU A 275 7.38 -5.33 -21.99
C GLU A 275 7.38 -3.81 -21.74
N SER A 276 7.67 -2.97 -22.75
CA SER A 276 7.86 -1.53 -22.53
C SER A 276 6.59 -0.67 -22.61
N TYR A 277 5.40 -1.26 -22.78
CA TYR A 277 4.17 -0.50 -23.10
C TYR A 277 3.25 -0.21 -21.90
N HIS A 278 3.37 -0.95 -20.80
CA HIS A 278 2.53 -0.73 -19.60
C HIS A 278 3.31 0.09 -18.56
N SER A 279 3.51 1.37 -18.85
CA SER A 279 4.15 2.32 -17.94
C SER A 279 3.53 3.69 -18.08
N PHE A 280 3.50 4.45 -16.98
CA PHE A 280 3.04 5.83 -17.04
C PHE A 280 4.05 6.69 -17.82
N GLN A 281 3.56 7.38 -18.85
CA GLN A 281 4.34 8.24 -19.72
C GLN A 281 3.86 9.68 -19.57
N MET A 282 4.81 10.60 -19.37
CA MET A 282 4.53 12.04 -19.35
C MET A 282 4.30 12.55 -20.77
N VAL A 283 3.22 13.30 -20.98
CA VAL A 283 2.96 14.01 -22.23
C VAL A 283 3.52 15.41 -22.09
N GLU A 284 4.76 15.61 -22.52
CA GLU A 284 5.44 16.89 -22.41
C GLU A 284 4.72 18.00 -23.19
N GLY A 285 4.79 19.22 -22.67
CA GLY A 285 4.19 20.39 -23.30
C GLY A 285 2.66 20.43 -23.29
N VAL A 286 1.96 19.46 -22.67
CA VAL A 286 0.49 19.44 -22.53
C VAL A 286 0.06 19.69 -21.08
N GLY A 287 -0.59 20.83 -20.84
CA GLY A 287 -0.90 21.30 -19.48
C GLY A 287 0.36 21.48 -18.65
N SER A 288 0.19 21.59 -17.34
CA SER A 288 1.28 21.56 -16.36
C SER A 288 1.64 20.14 -15.94
N PHE A 289 0.70 19.20 -16.06
CA PHE A 289 0.92 17.79 -15.77
C PHE A 289 -0.11 16.90 -16.50
N LEU A 290 0.37 15.99 -17.35
CA LEU A 290 -0.44 14.94 -17.97
C LEU A 290 0.38 13.66 -18.09
N LEU A 291 -0.07 12.61 -17.41
CA LEU A 291 0.41 11.24 -17.56
C LEU A 291 -0.60 10.41 -18.32
N VAL A 292 -0.12 9.51 -19.15
CA VAL A 292 -0.94 8.48 -19.82
C VAL A 292 -0.39 7.10 -19.55
N TYR A 293 -1.28 6.11 -19.47
CA TYR A 293 -0.92 4.74 -19.11
C TYR A 293 -1.16 3.74 -20.24
N ALA A 294 -2.38 3.72 -20.79
CA ALA A 294 -2.80 2.75 -21.79
C ALA A 294 -3.83 3.35 -22.74
N ALA A 295 -3.92 2.80 -23.96
CA ALA A 295 -4.90 3.17 -24.97
C ALA A 295 -5.80 1.98 -25.30
N ILE A 296 -7.11 2.13 -25.11
CA ILE A 296 -8.09 1.05 -25.16
C ILE A 296 -9.07 1.29 -26.31
N TRP A 297 -9.27 0.28 -27.15
CA TRP A 297 -10.24 0.32 -28.23
C TRP A 297 -11.69 0.20 -27.75
N GLU A 298 -12.53 1.19 -28.05
CA GLU A 298 -13.96 1.19 -27.69
C GLU A 298 -14.89 0.94 -28.90
N GLY A 299 -14.34 0.77 -30.11
CA GLY A 299 -15.12 0.54 -31.34
C GLY A 299 -15.26 1.79 -32.21
N THR A 300 -15.69 2.90 -31.62
CA THR A 300 -15.81 4.20 -32.33
C THR A 300 -14.81 5.24 -31.86
N SER A 301 -14.08 4.92 -30.81
CA SER A 301 -13.08 5.77 -30.16
C SER A 301 -11.95 4.91 -29.60
N VAL A 302 -10.85 5.57 -29.29
CA VAL A 302 -9.82 5.06 -28.39
C VAL A 302 -9.88 5.87 -27.10
N ARG A 303 -10.02 5.19 -25.97
CA ARG A 303 -9.95 5.77 -24.63
C ARG A 303 -8.55 5.60 -24.09
N ILE A 304 -7.90 6.70 -23.73
CA ILE A 304 -6.58 6.70 -23.12
C ILE A 304 -6.73 6.97 -21.63
N ILE A 305 -6.20 6.05 -20.81
CA ILE A 305 -6.18 6.17 -19.35
C ILE A 305 -5.15 7.20 -18.96
N SER A 306 -5.54 8.21 -18.18
CA SER A 306 -4.66 9.33 -17.85
C SER A 306 -4.77 9.80 -16.40
N ILE A 307 -3.76 10.55 -15.98
CA ILE A 307 -3.74 11.30 -14.72
C ILE A 307 -3.30 12.72 -15.07
N LYS A 308 -4.01 13.73 -14.57
CA LYS A 308 -3.68 15.13 -14.79
C LYS A 308 -3.76 15.93 -13.51
N LYS A 309 -3.25 17.16 -13.53
CA LYS A 309 -3.52 18.12 -12.47
C LYS A 309 -5.03 18.37 -12.37
N LEU A 310 -5.54 18.35 -11.14
CA LEU A 310 -6.95 18.61 -10.86
C LEU A 310 -7.32 20.03 -11.32
N ASP A 311 -8.51 20.18 -11.91
CA ASP A 311 -9.11 21.44 -12.38
C ASP A 311 -8.32 22.20 -13.47
N GLU A 312 -7.17 21.69 -13.93
CA GLU A 312 -6.45 22.28 -15.05
C GLU A 312 -7.10 21.88 -16.38
N PRO A 313 -7.60 22.81 -17.22
CA PRO A 313 -8.15 22.47 -18.51
C PRO A 313 -7.03 22.11 -19.50
N ILE A 314 -7.18 20.99 -20.20
CA ILE A 314 -6.29 20.59 -21.29
C ILE A 314 -6.98 20.87 -22.62
N THR A 315 -6.50 21.87 -23.35
CA THR A 315 -7.06 22.32 -24.64
C THR A 315 -6.12 22.03 -25.80
N ASN A 316 -6.67 21.95 -27.01
CA ASN A 316 -5.94 21.76 -28.27
C ASN A 316 -5.08 20.48 -28.32
N LEU A 317 -5.47 19.46 -27.56
CA LEU A 317 -4.86 18.14 -27.63
C LEU A 317 -5.37 17.39 -28.87
N LEU A 318 -4.45 16.79 -29.60
CA LEU A 318 -4.73 16.01 -30.81
C LEU A 318 -4.30 14.57 -30.61
N CYS A 319 -5.04 13.65 -31.22
CA CYS A 319 -4.65 12.26 -31.38
C CYS A 319 -4.26 11.99 -32.82
N VAL A 320 -3.22 11.18 -33.04
CA VAL A 320 -2.79 10.75 -34.37
C VAL A 320 -2.84 9.22 -34.43
N PHE A 321 -3.52 8.67 -35.42
CA PHE A 321 -3.67 7.22 -35.58
C PHE A 321 -2.78 6.66 -36.68
N TRP A 322 -2.20 5.49 -36.43
CA TRP A 322 -1.49 4.68 -37.43
C TRP A 322 -2.07 3.27 -37.52
N ASP A 323 -2.03 2.69 -38.71
CA ASP A 323 -2.52 1.33 -38.97
C ASP A 323 -1.44 0.24 -38.83
N SER A 324 -0.22 0.64 -38.48
CA SER A 324 0.98 -0.19 -38.39
C SER A 324 1.88 0.27 -37.24
N LEU A 325 2.63 -0.67 -36.65
CA LEU A 325 3.54 -0.38 -35.52
C LEU A 325 4.79 0.41 -35.93
N ASP A 326 5.17 0.35 -37.21
CA ASP A 326 6.33 1.03 -37.76
C ASP A 326 6.03 2.47 -38.20
N GLN A 327 4.78 2.93 -38.04
CA GLN A 327 4.32 4.27 -38.38
C GLN A 327 4.58 4.64 -39.86
N THR A 328 4.58 3.65 -40.75
CA THR A 328 4.85 3.84 -42.17
C THR A 328 3.67 4.46 -42.93
N SER A 329 2.45 4.35 -42.38
CA SER A 329 1.25 4.99 -42.91
C SER A 329 1.20 6.49 -42.61
N THR A 330 0.57 7.28 -43.48
CA THR A 330 0.21 8.67 -43.17
C THR A 330 -0.71 8.71 -41.95
N GLY A 331 -0.29 9.39 -40.88
CA GLY A 331 -1.05 9.46 -39.63
C GLY A 331 -2.36 10.23 -39.79
N VAL A 332 -3.45 9.74 -39.20
CA VAL A 332 -4.76 10.43 -39.25
C VAL A 332 -4.99 11.18 -37.95
N THR A 333 -5.12 12.51 -38.05
CA THR A 333 -5.21 13.40 -36.89
C THR A 333 -6.66 13.74 -36.54
N VAL A 334 -7.01 13.66 -35.26
CA VAL A 334 -8.32 14.03 -34.71
C VAL A 334 -8.19 14.86 -33.45
N LYS A 335 -9.22 15.63 -33.13
CA LYS A 335 -9.28 16.37 -31.86
C LYS A 335 -9.55 15.41 -30.71
N ALA A 336 -8.77 15.50 -29.64
CA ALA A 336 -8.97 14.75 -28.41
C ALA A 336 -9.96 15.46 -27.48
N ASN A 337 -10.73 14.69 -26.72
CA ASN A 337 -11.53 15.20 -25.60
C ASN A 337 -10.97 14.69 -24.28
N VAL A 338 -10.81 15.56 -23.28
CA VAL A 338 -10.27 15.19 -21.96
C VAL A 338 -11.37 15.34 -20.93
N SER A 339 -11.53 14.36 -20.05
CA SER A 339 -12.55 14.39 -19.01
C SER A 339 -11.98 13.85 -17.70
N ASP A 340 -12.19 14.60 -16.62
CA ASP A 340 -11.77 14.23 -15.28
C ASP A 340 -12.70 13.15 -14.74
N LEU A 341 -12.14 12.13 -14.08
CA LEU A 341 -12.93 11.19 -13.30
C LEU A 341 -13.26 11.81 -11.94
N PRO A 342 -14.45 11.52 -11.39
CA PRO A 342 -14.83 11.97 -10.06
C PRO A 342 -14.01 11.27 -8.96
N GLU A 343 -14.23 11.66 -7.70
CA GLU A 343 -13.58 11.07 -6.52
C GLU A 343 -12.06 11.36 -6.41
N SER A 344 -11.64 12.60 -6.70
CA SER A 344 -10.25 13.05 -6.47
C SER A 344 -9.85 13.10 -4.99
N GLN A 345 -10.82 13.06 -4.07
CA GLN A 345 -10.66 13.10 -2.60
C GLN A 345 -9.67 14.17 -2.10
N GLY A 346 -9.68 15.34 -2.74
CA GLY A 346 -8.85 16.49 -2.35
C GLY A 346 -7.38 16.42 -2.80
N GLY A 347 -7.00 15.43 -3.62
CA GLY A 347 -5.66 15.34 -4.19
C GLY A 347 -5.39 16.45 -5.21
N LYS A 348 -4.11 16.83 -5.37
CA LYS A 348 -3.68 17.82 -6.41
C LYS A 348 -3.80 17.29 -7.84
N HIS A 349 -3.81 15.96 -7.99
CA HIS A 349 -3.99 15.28 -9.27
C HIS A 349 -5.25 14.42 -9.22
N THR A 350 -5.85 14.23 -10.38
CA THR A 350 -7.03 13.38 -10.56
C THR A 350 -6.82 12.39 -11.69
N ALA A 351 -7.48 11.24 -11.58
CA ALA A 351 -7.62 10.34 -12.72
C ALA A 351 -8.49 11.02 -13.78
N ALA A 352 -8.17 10.77 -15.04
CA ALA A 352 -8.90 11.31 -16.18
C ALA A 352 -8.86 10.28 -17.31
N TYR A 353 -9.62 10.55 -18.36
CA TYR A 353 -9.54 9.82 -19.60
C TYR A 353 -9.52 10.78 -20.79
N ILE A 354 -8.84 10.36 -21.85
CA ILE A 354 -8.79 11.08 -23.12
C ILE A 354 -9.51 10.23 -24.16
N THR A 355 -10.54 10.79 -24.78
CA THR A 355 -11.26 10.15 -25.89
C THR A 355 -10.73 10.67 -27.21
N CYS A 356 -10.23 9.76 -28.03
CA CYS A 356 -9.82 10.01 -29.41
C CYS A 356 -10.87 9.39 -30.36
N PRO A 357 -11.75 10.19 -30.99
CA PRO A 357 -12.77 9.67 -31.90
C PRO A 357 -12.14 9.12 -33.17
N VAL A 358 -12.56 7.93 -33.61
CA VAL A 358 -12.00 7.29 -34.80
C VAL A 358 -12.77 7.80 -36.02
N PRO A 359 -12.09 8.30 -37.07
CA PRO A 359 -12.74 8.80 -38.28
C PRO A 359 -13.66 7.75 -38.93
N PRO A 360 -14.82 8.16 -39.47
CA PRO A 360 -15.77 7.24 -40.10
C PRO A 360 -15.15 6.40 -41.24
N GLU A 361 -14.17 6.96 -41.94
CA GLU A 361 -13.48 6.33 -43.07
C GLU A 361 -12.57 5.16 -42.64
N SER A 362 -12.21 5.10 -41.35
CA SER A 362 -11.45 4.01 -40.74
C SER A 362 -12.34 2.92 -40.10
N LYS A 363 -13.67 3.02 -40.24
CA LYS A 363 -14.61 2.04 -39.66
C LYS A 363 -14.37 0.65 -40.27
N GLY A 364 -13.98 -0.31 -39.43
CA GLY A 364 -13.77 -1.72 -39.79
C GLY A 364 -12.31 -2.19 -39.75
N LYS A 365 -11.33 -1.29 -39.69
CA LYS A 365 -9.92 -1.64 -39.45
C LYS A 365 -9.39 -0.84 -38.25
N PRO A 366 -9.42 -1.39 -37.02
CA PRO A 366 -9.01 -0.65 -35.83
C PRO A 366 -7.54 -0.22 -35.95
N PRO A 367 -7.21 1.06 -35.67
CA PRO A 367 -5.83 1.53 -35.66
C PRO A 367 -5.00 0.73 -34.66
N VAL A 368 -3.69 0.66 -34.92
CA VAL A 368 -2.74 -0.12 -34.13
C VAL A 368 -2.06 0.74 -33.07
N LEU A 369 -1.80 2.01 -33.39
CA LEU A 369 -1.17 2.97 -32.51
C LEU A 369 -2.00 4.26 -32.43
N VAL A 370 -1.95 4.93 -31.28
CA VAL A 370 -2.40 6.31 -31.09
C VAL A 370 -1.27 7.15 -30.51
N GLY A 371 -1.01 8.30 -31.11
CA GLY A 371 -0.08 9.31 -30.61
C GLY A 371 -0.83 10.50 -30.03
N LEU A 372 -0.25 11.15 -29.03
CA LEU A 372 -0.76 12.38 -28.41
C LEU A 372 0.21 13.54 -28.60
N GLY A 373 -0.32 14.72 -28.92
CA GLY A 373 0.50 15.93 -29.05
C GLY A 373 -0.32 17.21 -29.27
N LYS A 374 0.34 18.36 -29.25
CA LYS A 374 -0.25 19.66 -29.60
C LYS A 374 -0.05 19.98 -31.08
N SER A 375 -0.93 20.84 -31.61
CA SER A 375 -0.83 21.37 -32.96
C SER A 375 0.48 22.14 -33.20
N LYS A 376 1.44 21.55 -33.91
CA LYS A 376 2.46 22.26 -34.71
C LYS A 376 2.55 21.67 -36.12
N GLY A 377 1.41 21.69 -36.84
CA GLY A 377 1.32 21.29 -38.24
C GLY A 377 1.32 19.77 -38.47
N ALA A 378 0.98 19.35 -39.69
CA ALA A 378 0.84 17.94 -40.09
C ALA A 378 2.15 17.11 -40.05
N SER A 379 3.27 17.70 -39.62
CA SER A 379 4.60 17.10 -39.63
C SER A 379 5.26 16.99 -38.25
N SER A 380 4.61 17.43 -37.16
CA SER A 380 5.16 17.27 -35.81
C SER A 380 4.94 15.85 -35.28
N LYS A 381 6.02 15.18 -34.88
CA LYS A 381 5.99 13.87 -34.19
C LYS A 381 5.16 13.99 -32.89
N PRO A 382 4.30 13.01 -32.54
CA PRO A 382 3.59 13.02 -31.27
C PRO A 382 4.58 12.92 -30.09
N GLU A 383 4.20 13.50 -28.96
CA GLU A 383 4.99 13.50 -27.73
C GLU A 383 5.04 12.09 -27.11
N VAL A 384 3.92 11.38 -27.16
CA VAL A 384 3.78 10.00 -26.69
C VAL A 384 3.05 9.18 -27.74
N THR A 385 3.42 7.90 -27.90
CA THR A 385 2.70 6.94 -28.73
C THR A 385 2.40 5.66 -27.95
N LEU A 386 1.15 5.22 -27.99
CA LEU A 386 0.66 4.05 -27.28
C LEU A 386 0.12 3.01 -28.25
N PRO A 387 0.41 1.72 -28.09
CA PRO A 387 -0.31 0.67 -28.78
C PRO A 387 -1.74 0.60 -28.29
N ILE A 388 -2.66 0.36 -29.22
CA ILE A 388 -4.08 0.23 -28.92
C ILE A 388 -4.37 -1.22 -28.53
N GLU A 389 -4.83 -1.38 -27.29
CA GLU A 389 -5.25 -2.64 -26.70
C GLU A 389 -6.71 -2.98 -27.05
N ALA A 390 -7.13 -4.22 -26.73
CA ALA A 390 -8.53 -4.68 -26.87
C ALA A 390 -9.13 -4.59 -28.29
N ARG A 391 -8.29 -4.64 -29.33
CA ARG A 391 -8.72 -4.48 -30.75
C ARG A 391 -9.55 -5.65 -31.29
N ASN A 392 -9.34 -6.86 -30.79
CA ASN A 392 -10.01 -8.05 -31.28
C ASN A 392 -11.29 -8.31 -30.47
N GLU A 393 -12.43 -8.45 -31.15
CA GLU A 393 -13.66 -8.92 -30.52
C GLU A 393 -13.64 -10.44 -30.30
N PRO A 394 -14.28 -10.95 -29.23
CA PRO A 394 -14.64 -12.37 -29.17
C PRO A 394 -15.54 -12.70 -30.37
N LYS A 395 -15.17 -13.67 -31.20
CA LYS A 395 -16.01 -14.08 -32.33
C LYS A 395 -17.28 -14.77 -31.80
N PRO A 396 -18.49 -14.38 -32.28
CA PRO A 396 -19.75 -14.99 -31.85
C PRO A 396 -20.12 -16.27 -32.62
N ASP A 397 -19.21 -16.93 -33.34
CA ASP A 397 -19.52 -18.13 -34.12
C ASP A 397 -19.28 -19.42 -33.31
N GLY A 398 -20.31 -20.27 -33.26
CA GLY A 398 -20.41 -21.46 -32.42
C GLY A 398 -19.44 -22.62 -32.70
N SER A 399 -18.21 -22.35 -33.14
CA SER A 399 -17.07 -23.27 -33.04
C SER A 399 -16.35 -23.02 -31.71
N GLY A 400 -16.31 -24.03 -30.84
CA GLY A 400 -15.99 -23.93 -29.41
C GLY A 400 -14.74 -23.11 -29.04
N GLU A 401 -14.83 -22.50 -27.85
CA GLU A 401 -13.79 -21.79 -27.08
C GLU A 401 -13.62 -20.26 -27.24
N ASN A 402 -14.70 -19.47 -27.39
CA ASN A 402 -14.63 -18.02 -27.05
C ASN A 402 -15.92 -17.47 -26.40
N ALA A 403 -16.37 -18.10 -25.31
CA ALA A 403 -17.37 -17.52 -24.43
C ALA A 403 -16.78 -16.36 -23.62
N LYS A 404 -17.53 -15.25 -23.45
CA LYS A 404 -17.12 -14.18 -22.52
C LYS A 404 -16.87 -14.77 -21.12
N VAL A 405 -15.81 -14.29 -20.47
CA VAL A 405 -15.53 -14.61 -19.06
C VAL A 405 -16.75 -14.22 -18.23
N GLU A 406 -17.22 -15.09 -17.34
CA GLU A 406 -18.46 -14.80 -16.62
C GLU A 406 -18.31 -13.59 -15.69
N PHE A 407 -17.32 -13.65 -14.79
CA PHE A 407 -16.97 -12.56 -13.87
C PHE A 407 -15.49 -12.23 -13.97
N THR A 408 -15.20 -10.94 -14.17
CA THR A 408 -13.88 -10.34 -13.99
C THR A 408 -13.91 -9.48 -12.73
N LEU A 409 -13.05 -9.78 -11.76
CA LEU A 409 -12.88 -9.00 -10.54
C LEU A 409 -11.68 -8.05 -10.69
N CYS A 410 -11.91 -6.78 -10.46
CA CYS A 410 -10.88 -5.78 -10.39
C CYS A 410 -10.58 -5.41 -8.93
N VAL A 411 -9.30 -5.54 -8.56
CA VAL A 411 -8.81 -5.17 -7.24
C VAL A 411 -8.00 -3.88 -7.35
N PRO A 412 -8.17 -2.90 -6.44
CA PRO A 412 -7.37 -1.68 -6.42
C PRO A 412 -5.86 -1.90 -6.35
N THR A 413 -5.11 -0.79 -6.48
CA THR A 413 -3.64 -0.78 -6.46
C THR A 413 -3.06 -1.40 -5.19
N MET A 414 -2.15 -2.35 -5.36
CA MET A 414 -1.32 -2.91 -4.30
C MET A 414 -0.09 -2.03 -4.09
N PHE A 415 0.00 -1.42 -2.91
CA PHE A 415 1.15 -0.62 -2.49
C PHE A 415 1.73 -1.20 -1.21
N ARG A 416 3.01 -1.54 -1.27
CA ARG A 416 3.81 -2.13 -0.18
C ARG A 416 3.12 -3.33 0.46
N TYR A 417 2.38 -4.08 -0.35
CA TYR A 417 1.52 -5.13 0.14
C TYR A 417 2.33 -6.40 0.42
N GLY A 418 2.16 -6.97 1.62
CA GLY A 418 2.95 -8.11 2.10
C GLY A 418 2.14 -9.30 2.63
N ASN A 419 0.81 -9.24 2.56
CA ASN A 419 -0.06 -10.28 3.11
C ASN A 419 -0.39 -11.35 2.05
N ALA A 420 0.49 -12.35 1.92
CA ALA A 420 0.30 -13.45 0.96
C ALA A 420 -0.92 -14.33 1.31
N ALA A 421 -1.23 -14.50 2.60
CA ALA A 421 -2.41 -15.25 3.06
C ALA A 421 -3.73 -14.63 2.60
N GLN A 422 -3.90 -13.33 2.79
CA GLN A 422 -5.09 -12.62 2.31
C GLN A 422 -5.17 -12.63 0.78
N LEU A 423 -4.05 -12.52 0.06
CA LEU A 423 -4.06 -12.65 -1.40
C LEU A 423 -4.56 -14.03 -1.85
N VAL A 424 -3.99 -15.12 -1.29
CA VAL A 424 -4.42 -16.49 -1.62
C VAL A 424 -5.88 -16.70 -1.25
N GLU A 425 -6.33 -16.20 -0.10
CA GLU A 425 -7.73 -16.24 0.31
C GLU A 425 -8.65 -15.50 -0.68
N LYS A 426 -8.25 -14.29 -1.12
CA LYS A 426 -8.99 -13.51 -2.13
C LYS A 426 -9.13 -14.28 -3.43
N LEU A 427 -8.04 -14.86 -3.94
CA LEU A 427 -8.01 -15.64 -5.17
C LEU A 427 -8.91 -16.89 -5.08
N GLU A 428 -8.76 -17.68 -4.03
CA GLU A 428 -9.50 -18.94 -3.86
C GLU A 428 -10.97 -18.72 -3.55
N MET A 429 -11.30 -17.76 -2.69
CA MET A 429 -12.70 -17.46 -2.39
C MET A 429 -13.40 -16.86 -3.62
N SER A 430 -12.72 -15.99 -4.38
CA SER A 430 -13.27 -15.42 -5.62
C SER A 430 -13.52 -16.52 -6.67
N ARG A 431 -12.61 -17.51 -6.80
CA ARG A 431 -12.83 -18.71 -7.63
C ARG A 431 -14.12 -19.45 -7.20
N LEU A 432 -14.31 -19.69 -5.91
CA LEU A 432 -15.51 -20.36 -5.39
C LEU A 432 -16.80 -19.57 -5.64
N LEU A 433 -16.70 -18.25 -5.71
CA LEU A 433 -17.82 -17.34 -6.00
C LEU A 433 -18.16 -17.25 -7.49
N GLY A 434 -17.36 -17.87 -8.37
CA GLY A 434 -17.58 -17.89 -9.82
C GLY A 434 -16.68 -16.94 -10.62
N VAL A 435 -15.74 -16.25 -9.96
CA VAL A 435 -14.76 -15.40 -10.65
C VAL A 435 -13.80 -16.24 -11.47
N ARG A 436 -13.58 -15.83 -12.71
CA ARG A 436 -12.72 -16.52 -13.68
C ARG A 436 -11.52 -15.68 -14.13
N ARG A 437 -11.57 -14.37 -13.92
CA ARG A 437 -10.43 -13.45 -14.08
C ARG A 437 -10.33 -12.51 -12.89
N ILE A 438 -9.13 -12.32 -12.37
CA ILE A 438 -8.83 -11.30 -11.35
C ILE A 438 -7.70 -10.41 -11.86
N VAL A 439 -7.89 -9.11 -11.77
CA VAL A 439 -6.96 -8.10 -12.26
C VAL A 439 -6.43 -7.28 -11.08
N PHE A 440 -5.11 -7.20 -10.99
CA PHE A 440 -4.38 -6.44 -9.98
C PHE A 440 -3.52 -5.34 -10.62
N PHE A 441 -3.22 -4.32 -9.83
CA PHE A 441 -2.28 -3.25 -10.19
C PHE A 441 -1.14 -3.25 -9.18
N ASN A 442 0.07 -3.59 -9.61
CA ASN A 442 1.23 -3.71 -8.75
C ASN A 442 2.05 -2.42 -8.78
N LEU A 443 1.92 -1.59 -7.73
CA LEU A 443 2.84 -0.49 -7.47
C LEU A 443 4.04 -0.96 -6.66
N SER A 444 3.80 -1.74 -5.59
CA SER A 444 4.85 -2.48 -4.89
C SER A 444 4.26 -3.61 -4.03
N VAL A 445 4.92 -4.76 -4.06
CA VAL A 445 4.58 -5.96 -3.27
C VAL A 445 5.84 -6.57 -2.67
N SER A 446 5.67 -7.36 -1.61
CA SER A 446 6.76 -8.12 -0.98
C SER A 446 7.04 -9.44 -1.73
N ASP A 447 8.23 -10.02 -1.56
CA ASP A 447 8.67 -11.22 -2.29
C ASP A 447 7.72 -12.43 -2.11
N ASN A 448 7.11 -12.57 -0.93
CA ASN A 448 6.13 -13.62 -0.67
C ASN A 448 4.86 -13.47 -1.53
N VAL A 449 4.36 -12.25 -1.68
CA VAL A 449 3.21 -11.91 -2.53
C VAL A 449 3.58 -12.09 -4.00
N ASP A 450 4.76 -11.65 -4.43
CA ASP A 450 5.25 -11.83 -5.80
C ASP A 450 5.34 -13.32 -6.16
N ALA A 451 5.84 -14.17 -5.25
CA ALA A 451 5.90 -15.62 -5.44
C ALA A 451 4.50 -16.24 -5.66
N VAL A 452 3.50 -15.82 -4.87
CA VAL A 452 2.10 -16.25 -5.07
C VAL A 452 1.60 -15.83 -6.45
N LEU A 453 1.72 -14.54 -6.80
CA LEU A 453 1.23 -14.02 -8.08
C LEU A 453 1.85 -14.75 -9.28
N ARG A 454 3.17 -14.96 -9.28
CA ARG A 454 3.88 -15.71 -10.33
C ARG A 454 3.36 -17.12 -10.48
N MET A 455 3.15 -17.83 -9.36
CA MET A 455 2.62 -19.20 -9.40
C MET A 455 1.24 -19.23 -10.07
N TYR A 456 0.30 -18.37 -9.68
CA TYR A 456 -1.03 -18.33 -10.31
C TYR A 456 -1.00 -17.95 -11.79
N MET A 457 -0.19 -16.95 -12.14
CA MET A 457 -0.02 -16.52 -13.54
C MET A 457 0.54 -17.65 -14.41
N GLN A 458 1.52 -18.39 -13.88
CA GLN A 458 2.14 -19.53 -14.56
C GLN A 458 1.17 -20.72 -14.67
N ASP A 459 0.44 -21.04 -13.60
CA ASP A 459 -0.53 -22.14 -13.61
C ASP A 459 -1.66 -21.91 -14.63
N TRP A 460 -2.11 -20.66 -14.77
CA TRP A 460 -3.09 -20.31 -15.78
C TRP A 460 -2.52 -20.38 -17.20
N SER A 461 -1.32 -19.80 -17.43
CA SER A 461 -0.71 -19.79 -18.77
C SER A 461 -0.36 -21.20 -19.28
N GLU A 462 -0.06 -22.12 -18.37
CA GLU A 462 0.23 -23.53 -18.66
C GLU A 462 -1.03 -24.42 -18.65
N GLY A 463 -2.22 -23.83 -18.44
CA GLY A 463 -3.51 -24.53 -18.48
C GLY A 463 -3.78 -25.47 -17.31
N ARG A 464 -2.99 -25.39 -16.23
CA ARG A 464 -3.21 -26.18 -15.00
C ARG A 464 -4.40 -25.69 -14.19
N GLU A 465 -4.70 -24.40 -14.27
CA GLU A 465 -5.74 -23.75 -13.48
C GLU A 465 -6.65 -22.89 -14.36
N SER A 466 -7.92 -22.79 -13.96
CA SER A 466 -8.95 -22.07 -14.74
C SER A 466 -9.14 -20.60 -14.34
N LEU A 467 -8.43 -20.13 -13.31
CA LEU A 467 -8.51 -18.76 -12.83
C LEU A 467 -7.39 -17.93 -13.46
N GLU A 468 -7.76 -16.99 -14.32
CA GLU A 468 -6.81 -16.04 -14.90
C GLU A 468 -6.44 -14.97 -13.88
N VAL A 469 -5.17 -14.89 -13.51
CA VAL A 469 -4.62 -13.81 -12.68
C VAL A 469 -3.82 -12.88 -13.57
N VAL A 470 -4.24 -11.62 -13.66
CA VAL A 470 -3.55 -10.58 -14.43
C VAL A 470 -2.98 -9.55 -13.47
N VAL A 471 -1.69 -9.25 -13.62
CA VAL A 471 -0.99 -8.25 -12.80
C VAL A 471 -0.44 -7.16 -13.73
N ASN A 472 -0.99 -5.97 -13.62
CA ASN A 472 -0.54 -4.82 -14.39
C ASN A 472 0.54 -4.06 -13.60
N PRO A 473 1.70 -3.71 -14.20
CA PRO A 473 2.66 -2.82 -13.57
C PRO A 473 2.04 -1.43 -13.38
N TRP A 474 2.13 -0.88 -12.18
CA TRP A 474 1.46 0.38 -11.80
C TRP A 474 2.44 1.41 -11.22
N GLN A 475 3.60 1.53 -11.84
CA GLN A 475 4.68 2.41 -11.38
C GLN A 475 4.35 3.88 -11.61
N LEU A 476 3.68 4.50 -10.65
CA LEU A 476 3.42 5.94 -10.67
C LEU A 476 4.73 6.73 -10.53
N PRO A 477 4.91 7.83 -11.30
CA PRO A 477 6.10 8.65 -11.17
C PRO A 477 6.15 9.31 -9.80
N ARG A 478 7.37 9.47 -9.28
CA ARG A 478 7.62 10.27 -8.09
C ARG A 478 7.90 11.70 -8.50
N VAL A 479 7.31 12.64 -7.78
CA VAL A 479 7.39 14.07 -8.09
C VAL A 479 8.15 14.81 -7.00
N PRO A 480 8.99 15.81 -7.34
CA PRO A 480 9.57 16.71 -6.37
C PRO A 480 8.47 17.51 -5.65
N GLN A 481 8.42 17.40 -4.33
CA GLN A 481 7.54 18.18 -3.46
C GLN A 481 8.38 18.69 -2.28
N GLU A 482 8.50 20.01 -2.15
CA GLU A 482 9.18 20.66 -1.01
C GLU A 482 10.62 20.16 -0.78
N GLY A 483 11.39 19.95 -1.85
CA GLY A 483 12.77 19.47 -1.78
C GLY A 483 12.93 17.97 -1.54
N GLN A 484 11.82 17.21 -1.47
CA GLN A 484 11.82 15.74 -1.36
C GLN A 484 11.15 15.10 -2.59
N THR A 485 11.53 13.87 -2.92
CA THR A 485 10.88 13.09 -3.99
C THR A 485 9.77 12.23 -3.38
N LYS A 486 8.51 12.64 -3.54
CA LYS A 486 7.33 11.98 -2.95
C LYS A 486 6.48 11.26 -4.00
N HIS A 487 5.56 10.41 -3.55
CA HIS A 487 4.53 9.85 -4.42
C HIS A 487 3.66 10.97 -4.99
N LEU A 488 3.09 10.71 -6.18
CA LEU A 488 2.14 11.61 -6.79
C LEU A 488 0.96 11.85 -5.83
N ASP A 489 0.60 13.13 -5.65
CA ASP A 489 -0.54 13.52 -4.82
C ASP A 489 -1.84 13.25 -5.59
N ILE A 490 -2.26 11.98 -5.54
CA ILE A 490 -3.46 11.41 -6.15
C ILE A 490 -4.09 10.42 -5.17
N HIS A 491 -5.42 10.41 -5.10
CA HIS A 491 -6.15 9.53 -4.20
C HIS A 491 -5.81 8.03 -4.44
N TYR A 492 -5.50 7.33 -3.35
CA TYR A 492 -5.24 5.89 -3.26
C TYR A 492 -4.39 5.35 -4.43
N PHE A 493 -3.26 6.00 -4.71
CA PHE A 493 -2.32 5.59 -5.77
C PHE A 493 -2.99 5.42 -7.15
N GLY A 494 -3.91 6.33 -7.48
CA GLY A 494 -4.58 6.35 -8.78
C GLY A 494 -5.63 5.24 -8.95
N GLN A 495 -6.28 4.82 -7.86
CA GLN A 495 -7.31 3.78 -7.87
C GLN A 495 -8.38 4.01 -8.95
N MET A 496 -8.84 5.26 -9.12
CA MET A 496 -9.84 5.58 -10.16
C MET A 496 -9.33 5.35 -11.59
N ALA A 497 -8.04 5.61 -11.86
CA ALA A 497 -7.44 5.28 -13.17
C ALA A 497 -7.33 3.76 -13.37
N GLY A 498 -7.07 2.99 -12.30
CA GLY A 498 -7.07 1.53 -12.32
C GLY A 498 -8.47 0.97 -12.59
N ILE A 499 -9.49 1.49 -11.90
CA ILE A 499 -10.91 1.14 -12.13
C ILE A 499 -11.30 1.40 -13.59
N ASP A 500 -10.95 2.58 -14.12
CA ASP A 500 -11.25 2.96 -15.50
C ASP A 500 -10.54 2.07 -16.52
N TYR A 501 -9.23 1.83 -16.33
CA TYR A 501 -8.47 0.88 -17.16
C TYR A 501 -9.16 -0.48 -17.19
N CYS A 502 -9.48 -1.02 -16.02
CA CYS A 502 -10.03 -2.36 -15.89
C CYS A 502 -11.39 -2.48 -16.56
N LEU A 503 -12.30 -1.53 -16.29
CA LEU A 503 -13.63 -1.49 -16.89
C LEU A 503 -13.52 -1.56 -18.41
N HIS A 504 -12.79 -0.62 -19.01
CA HIS A 504 -12.76 -0.49 -20.46
C HIS A 504 -11.91 -1.55 -21.14
N ARG A 505 -10.86 -2.05 -20.48
CA ARG A 505 -10.02 -3.12 -21.01
C ARG A 505 -10.76 -4.43 -21.15
N TYR A 506 -11.66 -4.73 -20.21
CA TYR A 506 -12.32 -6.04 -20.10
C TYR A 506 -13.82 -6.03 -20.42
N ARG A 507 -14.49 -4.88 -20.56
CA ARG A 507 -15.95 -4.82 -20.80
C ARG A 507 -16.47 -5.63 -21.99
N ARG A 508 -15.66 -5.82 -23.04
CA ARG A 508 -16.03 -6.64 -24.21
C ARG A 508 -15.77 -8.14 -24.01
N PHE A 509 -14.92 -8.51 -23.04
CA PHE A 509 -14.44 -9.87 -22.80
C PHE A 509 -15.07 -10.54 -21.57
N THR A 510 -15.92 -9.82 -20.83
CA THR A 510 -16.57 -10.32 -19.62
C THR A 510 -18.07 -10.04 -19.64
N LYS A 511 -18.86 -10.92 -19.02
CA LYS A 511 -20.31 -10.76 -18.88
C LYS A 511 -20.66 -9.81 -17.74
N TYR A 512 -19.98 -9.96 -16.61
CA TYR A 512 -20.09 -9.09 -15.46
C TYR A 512 -18.72 -8.67 -14.92
N MET A 513 -18.66 -7.51 -14.28
CA MET A 513 -17.49 -7.01 -13.58
C MET A 513 -17.78 -6.77 -12.11
N ILE A 514 -16.77 -7.00 -11.28
CA ILE A 514 -16.81 -6.78 -9.83
C ILE A 514 -15.65 -5.84 -9.49
N PHE A 515 -15.89 -4.86 -8.63
CA PHE A 515 -14.86 -3.97 -8.09
C PHE A 515 -14.89 -4.12 -6.57
N SER A 516 -13.83 -4.64 -5.96
CA SER A 516 -13.80 -4.95 -4.52
C SER A 516 -12.37 -5.07 -4.01
N ASP A 517 -12.17 -4.66 -2.77
CA ASP A 517 -10.85 -4.57 -2.14
C ASP A 517 -10.38 -5.97 -1.67
N LEU A 518 -9.11 -6.13 -1.29
CA LEU A 518 -8.52 -7.43 -0.92
C LEU A 518 -9.18 -8.08 0.30
N ASP A 519 -9.71 -7.24 1.20
CA ASP A 519 -10.35 -7.61 2.47
C ASP A 519 -11.88 -7.70 2.38
N GLU A 520 -12.45 -7.54 1.19
CA GLU A 520 -13.89 -7.52 0.97
C GLU A 520 -14.34 -8.65 0.06
N TYR A 521 -15.50 -9.24 0.38
CA TYR A 521 -16.05 -10.36 -0.37
C TYR A 521 -17.55 -10.17 -0.60
N LEU A 522 -17.99 -10.20 -1.86
CA LEU A 522 -19.41 -10.23 -2.21
C LEU A 522 -19.93 -11.65 -2.02
N ILE A 523 -20.65 -11.90 -0.93
CA ILE A 523 -21.11 -13.22 -0.54
C ILE A 523 -22.60 -13.41 -0.87
N PRO A 524 -22.96 -14.35 -1.75
CA PRO A 524 -24.34 -14.79 -1.91
C PRO A 524 -24.68 -15.71 -0.73
N LEU A 525 -25.69 -15.37 0.07
CA LEU A 525 -26.09 -16.11 1.26
C LEU A 525 -27.12 -17.20 0.92
N GLN A 526 -28.02 -16.93 -0.02
CA GLN A 526 -29.09 -17.89 -0.40
C GLN A 526 -28.79 -18.69 -1.67
N HIS A 527 -27.79 -18.28 -2.46
CA HIS A 527 -27.45 -18.90 -3.75
C HIS A 527 -26.08 -19.58 -3.74
N ALA A 528 -25.89 -20.63 -4.54
CA ALA A 528 -24.63 -21.39 -4.53
C ALA A 528 -23.37 -20.55 -4.81
N ASN A 529 -23.48 -19.56 -5.70
CA ASN A 529 -22.43 -18.64 -6.13
C ASN A 529 -23.07 -17.35 -6.71
N LEU A 530 -22.23 -16.41 -7.15
CA LEU A 530 -22.68 -15.13 -7.72
C LEU A 530 -23.42 -15.33 -9.06
N SER A 531 -23.00 -16.30 -9.87
CA SER A 531 -23.64 -16.63 -11.15
C SER A 531 -25.13 -16.92 -10.98
N HIS A 532 -25.49 -17.75 -9.99
CA HIS A 532 -26.87 -18.13 -9.70
C HIS A 532 -27.70 -16.92 -9.22
N LEU A 533 -27.17 -16.14 -8.29
CA LEU A 533 -27.84 -14.94 -7.77
C LEU A 533 -28.11 -13.93 -8.89
N ILE A 534 -27.09 -13.57 -9.66
CA ILE A 534 -27.23 -12.57 -10.73
C ILE A 534 -28.15 -13.08 -11.85
N SER A 535 -28.07 -14.37 -12.20
CA SER A 535 -28.95 -14.95 -13.22
C SER A 535 -30.42 -14.92 -12.79
N GLU A 536 -30.72 -15.08 -11.50
CA GLU A 536 -32.08 -14.97 -10.99
C GLU A 536 -32.57 -13.51 -11.02
N LEU A 537 -31.75 -12.56 -10.56
CA LEU A 537 -32.12 -11.14 -10.56
C LEU A 537 -32.37 -10.61 -11.98
N VAL A 538 -31.55 -11.00 -12.96
CA VAL A 538 -31.73 -10.61 -14.37
C VAL A 538 -32.98 -11.24 -14.99
N LYS A 539 -33.38 -12.44 -14.54
CA LYS A 539 -34.64 -13.07 -14.98
C LYS A 539 -35.86 -12.32 -14.43
N GLN A 540 -35.76 -11.79 -13.21
CA GLN A 540 -36.82 -11.00 -12.59
C GLN A 540 -36.96 -9.63 -13.27
N ASP A 541 -35.85 -8.96 -13.57
CA ASP A 541 -35.82 -7.70 -14.31
C ASP A 541 -34.61 -7.64 -15.25
N HIS A 542 -34.87 -7.74 -16.56
CA HIS A 542 -33.83 -7.65 -17.59
C HIS A 542 -33.22 -6.25 -17.75
N LEU A 543 -33.86 -5.21 -17.20
CA LEU A 543 -33.31 -3.85 -17.14
C LEU A 543 -32.26 -3.69 -16.03
N SER A 544 -32.17 -4.65 -15.11
CA SER A 544 -31.20 -4.64 -14.02
C SER A 544 -29.78 -4.87 -14.54
N LYS A 545 -28.94 -3.85 -14.38
CA LYS A 545 -27.55 -3.86 -14.86
C LYS A 545 -26.52 -3.68 -13.75
N MET A 546 -26.93 -3.20 -12.58
CA MET A 546 -26.04 -2.88 -11.47
C MET A 546 -26.60 -3.49 -10.19
N PHE A 547 -25.82 -4.34 -9.52
CA PHE A 547 -26.26 -5.12 -8.36
C PHE A 547 -25.42 -4.74 -7.14
N VAL A 548 -26.02 -3.99 -6.23
CA VAL A 548 -25.35 -3.39 -5.07
C VAL A 548 -25.43 -4.32 -3.88
N PHE A 549 -24.28 -4.67 -3.32
CA PHE A 549 -24.14 -5.39 -2.07
C PHE A 549 -23.77 -4.40 -0.96
N ARG A 550 -24.57 -4.38 0.11
CA ARG A 550 -24.27 -3.56 1.31
C ARG A 550 -23.21 -4.23 2.17
N SER A 551 -22.36 -3.42 2.77
CA SER A 551 -21.21 -3.88 3.55
C SER A 551 -21.46 -3.94 5.05
N THR A 552 -20.81 -4.89 5.71
CA THR A 552 -20.72 -5.04 7.17
C THR A 552 -19.31 -5.51 7.53
N VAL A 553 -18.78 -5.04 8.67
CA VAL A 553 -17.40 -5.32 9.08
C VAL A 553 -17.34 -6.58 9.92
N PHE A 554 -16.51 -7.54 9.51
CA PHE A 554 -16.04 -8.66 10.34
C PHE A 554 -14.73 -8.24 11.02
N ASP A 555 -14.74 -8.23 12.34
CA ASP A 555 -13.75 -7.49 13.13
C ASP A 555 -12.48 -8.30 13.43
N HIS A 556 -11.36 -7.86 12.85
CA HIS A 556 -10.03 -8.42 13.16
C HIS A 556 -9.61 -8.25 14.63
N GLY A 557 -10.20 -7.31 15.36
CA GLY A 557 -10.01 -7.13 16.80
C GLY A 557 -10.59 -8.25 17.66
N ARG A 558 -11.43 -9.13 17.08
CA ARG A 558 -12.10 -10.21 17.80
C ARG A 558 -11.97 -11.55 17.07
N PRO A 559 -10.80 -12.20 17.16
CA PRO A 559 -10.60 -13.54 16.64
C PRO A 559 -11.71 -14.48 17.13
N SER A 560 -12.37 -15.14 16.18
CA SER A 560 -13.60 -15.89 16.42
C SER A 560 -13.78 -16.99 15.39
N PRO A 561 -12.83 -17.94 15.32
CA PRO A 561 -12.90 -19.04 14.37
C PRO A 561 -14.17 -19.87 14.59
N ALA A 562 -14.78 -20.33 13.50
CA ALA A 562 -15.88 -21.28 13.60
C ALA A 562 -15.37 -22.65 14.08
N GLN A 563 -16.28 -23.40 14.69
CA GLN A 563 -15.97 -24.72 15.24
C GLN A 563 -15.38 -25.64 14.16
N GLY A 564 -14.18 -26.18 14.43
CA GLY A 564 -13.46 -27.06 13.50
C GLY A 564 -12.56 -26.33 12.48
N TYR A 565 -12.45 -25.00 12.58
CA TYR A 565 -11.57 -24.18 11.75
C TYR A 565 -10.50 -23.43 12.53
N GLU A 566 -10.42 -23.59 13.84
CA GLU A 566 -9.46 -22.89 14.72
C GLU A 566 -8.01 -23.09 14.23
N ALA A 567 -7.61 -24.35 14.04
CA ALA A 567 -6.26 -24.66 13.56
C ALA A 567 -6.04 -24.21 12.10
N LYS A 568 -7.08 -24.31 11.26
CA LYS A 568 -7.00 -23.96 9.82
C LYS A 568 -6.90 -22.47 9.59
N ALA A 569 -7.59 -21.67 10.41
CA ALA A 569 -7.52 -20.21 10.36
C ALA A 569 -6.08 -19.74 10.58
N VAL A 570 -5.39 -20.28 11.60
CA VAL A 570 -3.96 -20.02 11.85
C VAL A 570 -3.10 -20.57 10.72
N GLN A 571 -3.29 -21.85 10.38
CA GLN A 571 -2.45 -22.56 9.41
C GLN A 571 -2.38 -21.84 8.06
N PHE A 572 -3.49 -21.23 7.62
CA PHE A 572 -3.58 -20.59 6.31
C PHE A 572 -3.65 -19.06 6.37
N GLY A 573 -3.59 -18.47 7.56
CA GLY A 573 -3.75 -17.03 7.74
C GLY A 573 -5.10 -16.49 7.23
N SER A 574 -6.19 -17.24 7.42
CA SER A 574 -7.48 -17.03 6.76
C SER A 574 -8.45 -16.18 7.60
N SER A 575 -8.88 -15.03 7.06
CA SER A 575 -9.89 -14.18 7.72
C SER A 575 -11.28 -14.82 7.68
N LEU A 576 -11.67 -15.42 6.56
CA LEU A 576 -13.01 -16.03 6.42
C LEU A 576 -13.21 -17.21 7.38
N LEU A 577 -12.14 -17.93 7.72
CA LEU A 577 -12.18 -19.03 8.69
C LEU A 577 -12.00 -18.54 10.14
N GLY A 578 -11.32 -17.40 10.33
CA GLY A 578 -10.90 -16.89 11.64
C GLY A 578 -11.84 -15.89 12.30
N PHE A 579 -12.74 -15.22 11.55
CA PHE A 579 -13.59 -14.16 12.10
C PHE A 579 -15.06 -14.37 11.74
N THR A 580 -15.89 -14.57 12.78
CA THR A 580 -17.34 -14.77 12.65
C THR A 580 -18.17 -13.73 13.39
N TRP A 581 -17.56 -12.79 14.12
CA TRP A 581 -18.29 -11.63 14.64
C TRP A 581 -18.20 -10.48 13.65
N ARG A 582 -19.37 -9.95 13.32
CA ARG A 582 -19.49 -8.73 12.53
C ARG A 582 -20.31 -7.69 13.26
N ASP A 583 -20.22 -6.45 12.80
CA ASP A 583 -21.13 -5.38 13.22
C ASP A 583 -22.60 -5.82 13.04
N ASP A 584 -23.45 -5.46 13.98
CA ASP A 584 -24.91 -5.69 13.90
C ASP A 584 -25.61 -4.84 12.83
N PHE A 585 -24.85 -3.94 12.20
CA PHE A 585 -25.29 -2.95 11.22
C PHE A 585 -24.71 -3.22 9.82
N PHE A 586 -25.42 -2.69 8.81
CA PHE A 586 -24.98 -2.65 7.42
C PHE A 586 -24.93 -1.20 6.93
N TYR A 587 -23.84 -0.81 6.28
CA TYR A 587 -23.74 0.51 5.66
C TYR A 587 -24.85 0.71 4.62
N PRO A 588 -25.43 1.93 4.51
CA PRO A 588 -26.41 2.24 3.47
C PRO A 588 -25.85 1.98 2.06
N ALA A 589 -26.73 1.74 1.09
CA ALA A 589 -26.31 1.65 -0.30
C ALA A 589 -25.53 2.91 -0.72
N ARG A 590 -24.52 2.73 -1.59
CA ARG A 590 -23.55 3.76 -2.04
C ARG A 590 -22.55 4.23 -0.98
N LEU A 591 -22.65 3.77 0.28
CA LEU A 591 -21.63 3.97 1.31
C LEU A 591 -20.94 2.64 1.59
N ARG A 592 -19.65 2.52 1.27
CA ARG A 592 -18.86 1.28 1.44
C ARG A 592 -19.48 0.04 0.77
N SER A 593 -20.44 0.24 -0.13
CA SER A 593 -21.05 -0.84 -0.91
C SER A 593 -20.11 -1.23 -2.04
N LYS A 594 -20.21 -2.47 -2.51
CA LYS A 594 -19.56 -2.91 -3.75
C LYS A 594 -20.59 -3.48 -4.70
N LEU A 595 -20.24 -3.53 -5.98
CA LEU A 595 -21.20 -3.83 -7.05
C LEU A 595 -20.71 -4.93 -7.96
N ILE A 596 -21.68 -5.67 -8.49
CA ILE A 596 -21.54 -6.42 -9.73
C ILE A 596 -22.24 -5.61 -10.81
N VAL A 597 -21.59 -5.40 -11.95
CA VAL A 597 -22.14 -4.59 -13.06
C VAL A 597 -22.07 -5.33 -14.39
N ASP A 598 -23.07 -5.12 -15.24
CA ASP A 598 -22.95 -5.34 -16.68
C ASP A 598 -22.06 -4.23 -17.25
N PRO A 599 -20.82 -4.54 -17.68
CA PRO A 599 -19.86 -3.51 -18.05
C PRO A 599 -20.20 -2.84 -19.40
N THR A 600 -21.18 -3.37 -20.15
CA THR A 600 -21.66 -2.72 -21.38
C THR A 600 -22.54 -1.51 -21.08
N SER A 601 -23.13 -1.44 -19.88
CA SER A 601 -24.01 -0.35 -19.49
C SER A 601 -23.34 0.70 -18.60
N VAL A 602 -22.09 0.48 -18.18
CA VAL A 602 -21.31 1.41 -17.34
C VAL A 602 -20.32 2.17 -18.19
N GLU A 603 -20.27 3.48 -18.00
CA GLU A 603 -19.33 4.37 -18.67
C GLU A 603 -18.30 4.95 -17.69
N GLU A 604 -18.73 5.32 -16.49
CA GLU A 604 -17.85 5.78 -15.40
C GLU A 604 -18.20 5.05 -14.11
N MET A 605 -17.28 4.19 -13.66
CA MET A 605 -17.39 3.44 -12.41
C MET A 605 -16.73 4.21 -11.27
N GLY A 606 -17.38 4.29 -10.11
CA GLY A 606 -16.82 4.83 -8.86
C GLY A 606 -16.36 3.74 -7.90
N ILE A 607 -15.86 4.14 -6.72
CA ILE A 607 -15.35 3.19 -5.71
C ILE A 607 -16.49 2.40 -5.06
N HIS A 608 -17.64 3.05 -4.86
CA HIS A 608 -18.80 2.48 -4.14
C HIS A 608 -20.13 2.50 -4.90
N PHE A 609 -20.16 3.08 -6.11
CA PHE A 609 -21.34 3.19 -6.97
C PHE A 609 -20.94 3.53 -8.41
N VAL A 610 -21.89 3.50 -9.33
CA VAL A 610 -21.70 3.93 -10.73
C VAL A 610 -22.01 5.41 -10.85
N TRP A 611 -21.07 6.21 -11.37
CA TRP A 611 -21.27 7.64 -11.63
C TRP A 611 -22.07 7.89 -12.90
N ARG A 612 -21.72 7.17 -13.98
CA ARG A 612 -22.37 7.31 -15.28
C ARG A 612 -22.60 5.95 -15.92
N GLY A 613 -23.83 5.69 -16.32
CA GLY A 613 -24.23 4.45 -16.96
C GLY A 613 -25.71 4.43 -17.32
N SER A 614 -26.18 3.26 -17.74
CA SER A 614 -27.56 2.99 -18.12
C SER A 614 -28.07 1.68 -17.52
N GLY A 615 -29.39 1.52 -17.43
CA GLY A 615 -30.04 0.40 -16.76
C GLY A 615 -30.37 0.67 -15.29
N SER A 616 -31.19 -0.21 -14.70
CA SER A 616 -31.61 -0.09 -13.31
C SER A 616 -30.55 -0.63 -12.35
N THR A 617 -30.52 -0.03 -11.15
CA THR A 617 -29.68 -0.47 -10.03
C THR A 617 -30.55 -1.19 -9.01
N VAL A 618 -30.13 -2.39 -8.60
CA VAL A 618 -30.80 -3.22 -7.60
C VAL A 618 -29.95 -3.27 -6.34
N ALA A 619 -30.49 -2.82 -5.21
CA ALA A 619 -29.89 -3.06 -3.91
C ALA A 619 -30.31 -4.44 -3.41
N ILE A 620 -29.35 -5.34 -3.24
CA ILE A 620 -29.61 -6.72 -2.82
C ILE A 620 -29.96 -6.72 -1.31
N PRO A 621 -31.06 -7.40 -0.90
CA PRO A 621 -31.37 -7.60 0.50
C PRO A 621 -30.21 -8.29 1.24
N VAL A 622 -29.88 -7.80 2.45
CA VAL A 622 -28.68 -8.23 3.21
C VAL A 622 -28.72 -9.68 3.69
N ASP A 623 -29.90 -10.29 3.69
CA ASP A 623 -30.14 -11.71 3.95
C ASP A 623 -29.98 -12.58 2.69
N VAL A 624 -30.03 -11.98 1.50
CA VAL A 624 -29.79 -12.63 0.21
C VAL A 624 -28.31 -12.55 -0.17
N GLY A 625 -27.67 -11.39 0.03
CA GLY A 625 -26.25 -11.20 -0.22
C GLY A 625 -25.69 -9.93 0.43
N MET A 626 -24.41 -9.99 0.82
CA MET A 626 -23.73 -8.86 1.47
C MET A 626 -22.25 -8.77 1.07
N VAL A 627 -21.62 -7.63 1.32
CA VAL A 627 -20.15 -7.54 1.39
C VAL A 627 -19.72 -7.88 2.81
N GLY A 628 -18.92 -8.93 2.98
CA GLY A 628 -18.17 -9.18 4.20
C GLY A 628 -16.84 -8.43 4.14
N HIS A 629 -16.68 -7.39 4.97
CA HIS A 629 -15.47 -6.58 5.04
C HIS A 629 -14.62 -7.01 6.24
N TYR A 630 -13.56 -7.78 6.00
CA TYR A 630 -12.72 -8.37 7.05
C TYR A 630 -11.58 -7.43 7.43
N ARG A 631 -11.79 -6.61 8.46
CA ARG A 631 -10.83 -5.60 8.88
C ARG A 631 -11.00 -5.22 10.35
N HIS A 632 -10.10 -4.38 10.85
CA HIS A 632 -10.34 -3.69 12.13
C HIS A 632 -11.51 -2.72 12.03
N ARG A 633 -12.23 -2.56 13.15
CA ARG A 633 -13.37 -1.64 13.29
C ARG A 633 -13.06 -0.24 12.76
N LEU A 634 -14.06 0.32 12.07
CA LEU A 634 -14.00 1.65 11.45
C LEU A 634 -14.43 2.78 12.38
N LYS A 635 -15.27 2.48 13.38
CA LYS A 635 -15.77 3.43 14.40
C LYS A 635 -15.76 2.72 15.76
N GLY A 636 -15.99 3.46 16.85
CA GLY A 636 -15.94 2.96 18.24
C GLY A 636 -16.82 1.73 18.54
N CYS A 637 -16.91 1.29 19.81
CA CYS A 637 -17.55 0.04 20.23
C CYS A 637 -19.00 -0.13 19.71
N ARG A 638 -19.16 -0.73 18.52
CA ARG A 638 -20.47 -1.08 17.95
C ARG A 638 -20.91 -2.44 18.48
N PRO A 639 -22.23 -2.67 18.67
CA PRO A 639 -22.70 -4.01 18.96
C PRO A 639 -22.36 -4.95 17.80
N GLN A 640 -22.05 -6.19 18.16
CA GLN A 640 -21.68 -7.22 17.20
C GLN A 640 -22.61 -8.40 17.31
N VAL A 641 -22.81 -9.07 16.18
CA VAL A 641 -23.55 -10.33 16.09
C VAL A 641 -22.65 -11.41 15.54
N LYS A 642 -22.80 -12.63 16.05
CA LYS A 642 -22.13 -13.81 15.50
C LYS A 642 -22.84 -14.22 14.22
N ASP A 643 -22.08 -14.37 13.15
CA ASP A 643 -22.54 -14.73 11.82
C ASP A 643 -21.60 -15.78 11.21
N THR A 644 -22.04 -17.03 11.22
CA THR A 644 -21.28 -18.16 10.68
C THR A 644 -21.65 -18.49 9.23
N ARG A 645 -22.60 -17.77 8.63
CA ARG A 645 -23.17 -18.13 7.32
C ARG A 645 -22.13 -18.25 6.21
N VAL A 646 -21.09 -17.40 6.25
CA VAL A 646 -20.00 -17.44 5.26
C VAL A 646 -19.17 -18.72 5.40
N VAL A 647 -18.69 -19.02 6.61
CA VAL A 647 -17.84 -20.18 6.88
C VAL A 647 -18.61 -21.50 6.81
N ASP A 648 -19.88 -21.52 7.23
CA ASP A 648 -20.74 -22.70 7.11
C ASP A 648 -20.92 -23.10 5.63
N LYS A 649 -21.01 -22.10 4.74
CA LYS A 649 -21.26 -22.31 3.32
C LYS A 649 -20.00 -22.60 2.49
N PHE A 650 -18.89 -21.93 2.81
CA PHE A 650 -17.67 -21.98 2.00
C PHE A 650 -16.47 -22.58 2.71
N GLY A 651 -16.44 -22.61 4.05
CA GLY A 651 -15.26 -22.95 4.84
C GLY A 651 -14.62 -24.28 4.48
N LYS A 652 -15.43 -25.32 4.23
CA LYS A 652 -14.91 -26.66 3.88
C LYS A 652 -14.17 -26.63 2.53
N ARG A 653 -14.78 -25.99 1.53
CA ARG A 653 -14.23 -25.87 0.17
C ARG A 653 -13.03 -24.92 0.14
N LEU A 654 -13.13 -23.79 0.84
CA LEU A 654 -12.05 -22.82 0.97
C LEU A 654 -10.84 -23.45 1.64
N ALA A 655 -11.00 -24.10 2.80
CA ALA A 655 -9.88 -24.76 3.49
C ALA A 655 -9.20 -25.84 2.63
N ALA A 656 -9.94 -26.57 1.80
CA ALA A 656 -9.36 -27.54 0.88
C ALA A 656 -8.50 -26.86 -0.19
N ARG A 657 -8.97 -25.77 -0.78
CA ARG A 657 -8.22 -24.97 -1.76
C ARG A 657 -7.00 -24.29 -1.15
N LEU A 658 -7.14 -23.71 0.04
CA LEU A 658 -6.01 -23.12 0.78
C LEU A 658 -4.93 -24.18 1.04
N LYS A 659 -5.32 -25.38 1.50
CA LYS A 659 -4.38 -26.49 1.71
C LYS A 659 -3.61 -26.86 0.43
N GLU A 660 -4.32 -26.96 -0.69
CA GLU A 660 -3.73 -27.27 -2.00
C GLU A 660 -2.72 -26.21 -2.44
N VAL A 661 -3.08 -24.93 -2.35
CA VAL A 661 -2.20 -23.81 -2.71
C VAL A 661 -0.96 -23.77 -1.82
N TRP A 662 -1.14 -23.79 -0.49
CA TRP A 662 -0.03 -23.70 0.45
C TRP A 662 0.89 -24.93 0.40
N SER A 663 0.41 -26.08 -0.05
CA SER A 663 1.28 -27.26 -0.28
C SER A 663 2.28 -27.07 -1.41
N ARG A 664 2.00 -26.17 -2.36
CA ARG A 664 2.90 -25.80 -3.47
C ARG A 664 3.87 -24.66 -3.13
N LEU A 665 3.62 -23.97 -2.01
CA LEU A 665 4.38 -22.81 -1.54
C LEU A 665 4.88 -23.00 -0.09
N PRO A 666 5.58 -24.10 0.24
CA PRO A 666 5.93 -24.44 1.63
C PRO A 666 6.86 -23.43 2.31
N ASP A 667 7.70 -22.73 1.53
CA ASP A 667 8.70 -21.79 2.04
C ASP A 667 8.25 -20.32 1.94
N VAL A 668 7.02 -20.06 1.48
CA VAL A 668 6.50 -18.70 1.30
C VAL A 668 5.82 -18.22 2.60
N PRO A 669 6.30 -17.15 3.26
CA PRO A 669 5.66 -16.62 4.46
C PRO A 669 4.25 -16.08 4.21
N LEU A 670 3.32 -16.37 5.13
CA LEU A 670 1.93 -15.90 5.07
C LEU A 670 1.80 -14.37 5.07
N GLY A 671 2.74 -13.67 5.72
CA GLY A 671 2.74 -12.22 5.84
C GLY A 671 1.86 -11.64 6.94
N TRP A 672 1.08 -12.47 7.65
CA TRP A 672 0.36 -12.13 8.89
C TRP A 672 -0.15 -13.39 9.63
N ASP A 673 -0.61 -13.21 10.87
CA ASP A 673 -1.35 -14.22 11.66
C ASP A 673 -2.73 -13.67 12.12
N PRO A 674 -3.85 -14.28 11.70
CA PRO A 674 -5.20 -13.81 12.03
C PRO A 674 -5.62 -14.05 13.48
N LEU A 675 -4.95 -14.95 14.22
CA LEU A 675 -5.28 -15.18 15.63
C LEU A 675 -4.25 -14.55 16.58
N GLU A 676 -3.26 -13.83 16.06
CA GLU A 676 -2.37 -13.02 16.88
C GLU A 676 -3.21 -11.98 17.61
N LYS A 677 -3.22 -12.03 18.94
CA LYS A 677 -4.08 -11.16 19.76
C LYS A 677 -3.61 -9.71 19.57
N PRO A 678 -4.40 -8.82 18.96
CA PRO A 678 -4.08 -7.40 19.00
C PRO A 678 -4.10 -6.92 20.46
N ALA A 679 -3.36 -5.84 20.74
CA ALA A 679 -3.48 -5.13 22.02
C ALA A 679 -4.97 -4.89 22.32
N PRO A 680 -5.42 -5.05 23.57
CA PRO A 680 -6.83 -4.97 23.90
C PRO A 680 -7.38 -3.63 23.39
N SER A 681 -8.25 -3.71 22.38
CA SER A 681 -9.09 -2.57 22.04
C SER A 681 -9.96 -2.28 23.25
N SER A 682 -10.21 -1.01 23.55
CA SER A 682 -11.05 -0.56 24.68
C SER A 682 -12.55 -0.83 24.51
N CYS A 683 -12.87 -1.95 23.84
CA CYS A 683 -14.16 -2.63 23.70
C CYS A 683 -13.85 -4.13 23.80
#